data_AF-A0A948TLW0-F1
#
_entry.id   AF-A0A948TLW0-F1
#
_cell.length_a   1.000
_cell.length_b   1.000
_cell.length_c   1.000
_cell.angle_alpha   90.00
_cell.angle_beta   90.00
_cell.angle_gamma   90.00
#
_symmetry.space_group_name_H-M   'P 1'
#
loop_
_entity.id
_entity.type
_entity.pdbx_description
1 polymer ?
#
loop_
_entity_poly.entity_id
_entity_poly.type
_entity_poly.pdbx_seq_one_letter_code
_entity_poly.pdbx_strand_id
1 'polypeptide(L)'
;MLRRLFLGVTLAISQMLVAREFVDIYRNPVVDYSLPDPSVVKAEDGYYYLFATEDIRNMPICRSSNLVDWKFVGTAFTDDTRPAFEPGGGLWAPDINKIGDKYVLYYSMSRWGGEWTCGVGVATSDSPAGPFQDKGMMFRSNEIGIQNCIDPFYIEDNGKKFLFWGSFRGIYGAELSDDGLSLKQGTEFKKVAGSAYEGTYIYKRDGYYYLFASTGTCCEGVKSTYQTVVGRSKSLWGPYVDKQGRRMLENHHELLIGRNDRFVGTGHNSELVTDDVGQDWILYHGVNVKNPGGRVLLLDRVDWKDGWPEVDKKSASAESEKPVFFSDALSAVLSVKVPGNKAVHYPLHMEEAADGYFNYEWKADTSLPVLMFQKIDKHDDEAYLTLRLMALEDVYFNFNYRLLTGILHANSQFYMPGFWYRRNQRSPKSAPSFQTSDSWVVREDRLSAPLTGVFDSKTGASLVVSRTGELSVDALTTHKEGEVILSGETSLGFIGFENLDGQSALAFGYPYKEAPKSYLRKLTLAPEIEAYRFLEKGKTLSLTWKVKSGKALDFSDFICQTWEDSYDTYRPMPVDTLCSVEEVKNVLSRYFVTSLVDKYPLVYNSGAHIRVDDCRPNGIAEVGFIGRTLLNAFNAWEYGWQMNRHELINNSARIFGSYLKNGFTSAGFFREYVDLEEGTEKKELSIRRQSEGVYAMLHYLSFEKQHGRRHAEWEDKIRHLLDAFLHLQKEDGSFPRKFYEDFSVVDASGGSTPSATLPLVMGYKYFKDKRYLAAAKRTADYLEHEIIAKSDYFSSTLDANCEDKEASLYAATATYYLALVTSGNERLHYAKLCRTAAYFALSWYYLWDVPFAKGQMLGDIGLKTRGWGNVSVENNHIDVFVFEFADVLRWLSEQYSDSRFAEMADVIFTSMRQLLPFEGHLCGVARPGYYPEVVQHTSWDYGHNGKGFYNDIFAPGWTVASLWELYTPGRAEKFLKQ
;
A
#
# COMPACT_ATOMS: atom_id res chain seq x y z
N MET A 1 -22.07 -4.98 -30.71
CA MET A 1 -20.92 -5.84 -30.32
C MET A 1 -20.10 -5.26 -29.15
N LEU A 2 -20.23 -3.97 -28.82
CA LEU A 2 -19.55 -3.32 -27.67
C LEU A 2 -20.14 -3.62 -26.27
N ARG A 3 -21.39 -4.11 -26.15
CA ARG A 3 -22.02 -4.43 -24.85
C ARG A 3 -21.53 -5.72 -24.17
N ARG A 4 -20.81 -6.59 -24.89
CA ARG A 4 -20.25 -7.85 -24.32
C ARG A 4 -18.85 -7.69 -23.74
N LEU A 5 -18.19 -6.55 -23.93
CA LEU A 5 -16.92 -6.23 -23.25
C LEU A 5 -17.13 -5.71 -21.81
N PHE A 6 -18.31 -5.19 -21.48
CA PHE A 6 -18.60 -4.61 -20.15
C PHE A 6 -18.74 -5.64 -19.02
N LEU A 7 -19.11 -6.90 -19.30
CA LEU A 7 -19.29 -7.94 -18.27
C LEU A 7 -17.98 -8.55 -17.76
N GLY A 8 -16.87 -8.38 -18.48
CA GLY A 8 -15.54 -8.86 -18.06
C GLY A 8 -14.75 -7.85 -17.21
N VAL A 9 -15.15 -6.57 -17.25
CA VAL A 9 -14.44 -5.42 -16.67
C VAL A 9 -14.68 -5.28 -15.16
N THR A 10 -15.80 -5.78 -14.63
CA THR A 10 -16.13 -5.79 -13.20
C THR A 10 -15.72 -7.09 -12.50
N LEU A 11 -15.65 -8.23 -13.19
CA LEU A 11 -15.43 -9.54 -12.56
C LEU A 11 -14.01 -9.72 -11.96
N ALA A 12 -12.99 -9.04 -12.49
CA ALA A 12 -11.61 -9.16 -12.00
C ALA A 12 -11.35 -8.32 -10.73
N ILE A 13 -11.93 -7.11 -10.64
CA ILE A 13 -11.89 -6.31 -9.40
C ILE A 13 -12.86 -6.90 -8.35
N SER A 14 -14.00 -7.46 -8.80
CA SER A 14 -14.96 -8.22 -7.99
C SER A 14 -14.37 -9.49 -7.37
N GLN A 15 -13.49 -10.23 -8.06
CA GLN A 15 -12.82 -11.40 -7.46
C GLN A 15 -11.70 -11.02 -6.47
N MET A 16 -11.19 -9.79 -6.52
CA MET A 16 -10.03 -9.33 -5.74
C MET A 16 -10.36 -8.78 -4.34
N LEU A 17 -11.61 -8.40 -4.07
CA LEU A 17 -12.07 -7.85 -2.77
C LEU A 17 -12.79 -8.87 -1.86
N VAL A 18 -12.95 -10.14 -2.29
CA VAL A 18 -13.82 -11.13 -1.61
C VAL A 18 -13.14 -11.87 -0.44
N ALA A 19 -11.95 -11.48 0.00
CA ALA A 19 -11.40 -11.99 1.25
C ALA A 19 -11.74 -11.04 2.42
N ARG A 20 -12.86 -11.31 3.08
CA ARG A 20 -13.36 -10.73 4.36
C ARG A 20 -12.30 -10.72 5.48
N GLU A 21 -12.29 -9.84 6.49
CA GLU A 21 -13.40 -9.15 7.20
C GLU A 21 -12.85 -8.04 8.14
N PHE A 22 -13.30 -6.79 7.98
CA PHE A 22 -14.21 -6.10 8.92
C PHE A 22 -15.05 -5.21 8.03
N VAL A 23 -16.27 -5.07 8.45
CA VAL A 23 -17.40 -4.80 7.61
C VAL A 23 -17.87 -3.41 8.00
N ASP A 24 -17.81 -2.44 7.07
CA ASP A 24 -18.62 -1.25 7.25
C ASP A 24 -20.08 -1.71 7.21
N ILE A 25 -20.78 -1.58 8.32
CA ILE A 25 -22.14 -2.09 8.50
C ILE A 25 -23.16 -0.95 8.37
N TYR A 26 -24.28 -1.20 7.70
CA TYR A 26 -25.48 -0.39 7.87
C TYR A 26 -26.44 -1.07 8.84
N ARG A 27 -27.46 -0.32 9.27
CA ARG A 27 -28.55 -0.81 10.12
C ARG A 27 -29.88 -0.54 9.46
N ASN A 28 -30.77 -1.51 9.52
CA ASN A 28 -32.16 -1.29 9.13
C ASN A 28 -32.96 -0.65 10.27
N PRO A 29 -33.96 0.19 9.95
CA PRO A 29 -34.24 0.69 8.61
C PRO A 29 -33.19 1.70 8.14
N VAL A 30 -32.91 1.73 6.83
CA VAL A 30 -32.06 2.75 6.21
C VAL A 30 -32.76 4.11 6.13
N VAL A 31 -34.11 4.12 6.17
CA VAL A 31 -34.93 5.32 6.38
C VAL A 31 -36.06 5.02 7.36
N ASP A 32 -36.12 5.72 8.49
CA ASP A 32 -37.06 5.46 9.60
C ASP A 32 -38.37 6.30 9.55
N TYR A 33 -38.71 6.86 8.39
CA TYR A 33 -40.03 7.46 8.12
C TYR A 33 -40.76 6.71 6.99
N SER A 34 -42.06 6.96 6.84
CA SER A 34 -42.90 6.18 5.91
C SER A 34 -42.52 6.45 4.45
N LEU A 35 -41.97 5.45 3.77
CA LEU A 35 -41.65 5.39 2.34
C LEU A 35 -42.14 4.05 1.78
N PRO A 36 -43.46 3.91 1.58
CA PRO A 36 -44.02 2.65 1.15
C PRO A 36 -43.84 2.41 -0.35
N ASP A 37 -43.82 1.15 -0.73
CA ASP A 37 -43.84 0.73 -2.13
C ASP A 37 -42.68 1.37 -2.94
N PRO A 38 -41.41 1.20 -2.50
CA PRO A 38 -40.26 1.85 -3.12
C PRO A 38 -39.97 1.32 -4.54
N SER A 39 -39.72 2.22 -5.48
CA SER A 39 -39.06 1.96 -6.77
C SER A 39 -37.79 2.79 -6.87
N VAL A 40 -36.73 2.23 -7.44
CA VAL A 40 -35.38 2.81 -7.50
C VAL A 40 -34.83 2.82 -8.91
N VAL A 41 -34.23 3.95 -9.31
CA VAL A 41 -33.49 4.07 -10.57
C VAL A 41 -32.09 4.62 -10.33
N LYS A 42 -31.09 4.02 -10.97
CA LYS A 42 -29.76 4.64 -11.10
C LYS A 42 -29.80 5.65 -12.23
N ALA A 43 -29.54 6.91 -11.93
CA ALA A 43 -29.53 8.00 -12.89
C ALA A 43 -28.15 8.19 -13.53
N GLU A 44 -28.13 8.91 -14.64
CA GLU A 44 -26.92 9.24 -15.40
C GLU A 44 -25.94 10.15 -14.61
N ASP A 45 -26.43 10.84 -13.57
CA ASP A 45 -25.62 11.65 -12.66
C ASP A 45 -24.86 10.82 -11.59
N GLY A 46 -24.96 9.49 -11.65
CA GLY A 46 -24.30 8.56 -10.73
C GLY A 46 -25.06 8.28 -9.43
N TYR A 47 -26.19 8.96 -9.17
CA TYR A 47 -26.99 8.75 -7.95
C TYR A 47 -28.12 7.74 -8.17
N TYR A 48 -28.58 7.17 -7.06
CA TYR A 48 -29.82 6.40 -6.96
C TYR A 48 -30.96 7.32 -6.53
N TYR A 49 -32.10 7.23 -7.23
CA TYR A 49 -33.32 7.95 -6.90
C TYR A 49 -34.42 6.97 -6.54
N LEU A 50 -35.12 7.22 -5.44
CA LEU A 50 -36.19 6.39 -4.92
C LEU A 50 -37.51 7.16 -4.91
N PHE A 51 -38.57 6.49 -5.39
CA PHE A 51 -39.94 6.96 -5.40
C PHE A 51 -40.80 6.03 -4.54
N ALA A 52 -41.82 6.56 -3.88
CA ALA A 52 -42.68 5.78 -2.98
C ALA A 52 -44.14 6.23 -3.03
N THR A 53 -45.06 5.41 -2.53
CA THR A 53 -46.46 5.77 -2.28
C THR A 53 -46.56 7.04 -1.42
N GLU A 54 -47.56 7.87 -1.70
CA GLU A 54 -47.65 9.24 -1.19
C GLU A 54 -48.07 9.41 0.29
N ASP A 55 -47.55 8.60 1.20
CA ASP A 55 -47.58 8.93 2.64
C ASP A 55 -46.94 10.31 2.89
N ILE A 56 -46.01 10.71 2.01
CA ILE A 56 -45.65 12.10 1.73
C ILE A 56 -46.41 12.54 0.48
N ARG A 57 -47.29 13.53 0.63
CA ARG A 57 -48.20 14.01 -0.44
C ARG A 57 -47.44 14.31 -1.74
N ASN A 58 -48.05 13.95 -2.86
CA ASN A 58 -47.55 14.17 -4.23
C ASN A 58 -46.33 13.32 -4.65
N MET A 59 -46.14 12.18 -3.97
CA MET A 59 -45.16 11.13 -4.30
C MET A 59 -43.70 11.57 -4.04
N PRO A 60 -43.08 11.16 -2.91
CA PRO A 60 -41.76 11.61 -2.52
C PRO A 60 -40.65 11.09 -3.42
N ILE A 61 -39.57 11.86 -3.51
CA ILE A 61 -38.32 11.51 -4.18
C ILE A 61 -37.19 11.61 -3.16
N CYS A 62 -36.44 10.53 -3.00
CA CYS A 62 -35.20 10.48 -2.23
C CYS A 62 -34.01 10.20 -3.14
N ARG A 63 -32.81 10.64 -2.74
CA ARG A 63 -31.56 10.42 -3.47
C ARG A 63 -30.47 9.86 -2.56
N SER A 64 -29.67 8.92 -3.05
CA SER A 64 -28.52 8.33 -2.34
C SER A 64 -27.37 8.03 -3.31
N SER A 65 -26.12 8.08 -2.84
CA SER A 65 -24.95 7.58 -3.59
C SER A 65 -24.60 6.12 -3.26
N ASN A 66 -25.07 5.61 -2.11
CA ASN A 66 -24.61 4.33 -1.56
C ASN A 66 -25.74 3.38 -1.10
N LEU A 67 -27.00 3.70 -1.40
CA LEU A 67 -28.22 2.97 -1.00
C LEU A 67 -28.53 2.94 0.50
N VAL A 68 -27.67 3.51 1.34
CA VAL A 68 -27.84 3.54 2.80
C VAL A 68 -28.24 4.94 3.25
N ASP A 69 -27.52 5.96 2.79
CA ASP A 69 -27.72 7.35 3.18
C ASP A 69 -28.65 8.04 2.18
N TRP A 70 -29.94 8.15 2.54
CA TRP A 70 -30.98 8.73 1.68
C TRP A 70 -31.34 10.15 2.10
N LYS A 71 -31.38 11.06 1.13
CA LYS A 71 -31.83 12.45 1.30
C LYS A 71 -33.13 12.68 0.55
N PHE A 72 -34.16 13.21 1.23
CA PHE A 72 -35.36 13.71 0.55
C PHE A 72 -35.01 14.91 -0.34
N VAL A 73 -35.39 14.86 -1.62
CA VAL A 73 -35.05 15.90 -2.62
C VAL A 73 -36.25 16.59 -3.24
N GLY A 74 -37.48 16.05 -3.07
CA GLY A 74 -38.69 16.70 -3.57
C GLY A 74 -39.85 15.71 -3.73
N THR A 75 -40.85 16.11 -4.50
CA THR A 75 -41.99 15.27 -4.88
C THR A 75 -42.16 15.26 -6.41
N ALA A 76 -42.71 14.19 -6.97
CA ALA A 76 -42.90 14.07 -8.42
C ALA A 76 -43.84 15.15 -8.96
N PHE A 77 -44.91 15.45 -8.21
CA PHE A 77 -45.91 16.44 -8.56
C PHE A 77 -45.99 17.57 -7.53
N THR A 78 -46.59 18.69 -7.95
CA THR A 78 -47.10 19.74 -7.05
C THR A 78 -48.61 19.59 -6.88
N ASP A 79 -49.23 20.37 -6.00
CA ASP A 79 -50.69 20.37 -5.89
C ASP A 79 -51.38 20.80 -7.20
N ASP A 80 -50.74 21.67 -8.00
CA ASP A 80 -51.27 22.15 -9.28
C ASP A 80 -51.07 21.16 -10.44
N THR A 81 -49.99 20.37 -10.41
CA THR A 81 -49.66 19.41 -11.48
C THR A 81 -50.10 17.98 -11.16
N ARG A 82 -50.79 17.79 -10.02
CA ARG A 82 -51.24 16.50 -9.55
C ARG A 82 -52.27 15.87 -10.51
N PRO A 83 -52.12 14.59 -10.88
CA PRO A 83 -53.13 13.85 -11.63
C PRO A 83 -54.48 13.76 -10.90
N ALA A 84 -55.59 13.67 -11.66
CA ALA A 84 -56.95 13.72 -11.10
C ALA A 84 -57.94 12.72 -11.72
N PHE A 85 -57.46 11.67 -12.41
CA PHE A 85 -58.35 10.75 -13.15
C PHE A 85 -59.16 9.80 -12.26
N GLU A 86 -58.76 9.58 -11.01
CA GLU A 86 -59.58 8.95 -9.96
C GLU A 86 -59.92 9.98 -8.88
N PRO A 87 -61.19 10.47 -8.82
CA PRO A 87 -61.60 11.45 -7.82
C PRO A 87 -61.40 10.96 -6.38
N GLY A 88 -60.61 11.71 -5.61
CA GLY A 88 -60.25 11.33 -4.24
C GLY A 88 -59.25 10.17 -4.15
N GLY A 89 -58.63 9.79 -5.27
CA GLY A 89 -57.59 8.77 -5.33
C GLY A 89 -56.23 9.28 -4.84
N GLY A 90 -55.51 8.39 -4.18
CA GLY A 90 -54.10 8.57 -3.84
C GLY A 90 -53.17 8.04 -4.92
N LEU A 91 -51.93 8.55 -4.93
CA LEU A 91 -50.83 8.13 -5.81
C LEU A 91 -50.03 6.98 -5.17
N TRP A 92 -50.16 5.77 -5.70
CA TRP A 92 -49.60 4.56 -5.09
C TRP A 92 -48.60 3.87 -6.02
N ALA A 93 -47.65 3.15 -5.40
CA ALA A 93 -46.74 2.19 -6.02
C ALA A 93 -46.15 2.69 -7.35
N PRO A 94 -45.29 3.73 -7.30
CA PRO A 94 -44.62 4.20 -8.49
C PRO A 94 -43.63 3.18 -9.04
N ASP A 95 -43.37 3.28 -10.34
CA ASP A 95 -42.32 2.56 -11.04
C ASP A 95 -41.58 3.54 -11.97
N ILE A 96 -40.32 3.82 -11.65
CA ILE A 96 -39.49 4.84 -12.32
C ILE A 96 -38.49 4.20 -13.28
N ASN A 97 -38.53 4.61 -14.54
CA ASN A 97 -37.71 4.01 -15.58
C ASN A 97 -37.08 5.06 -16.49
N LYS A 98 -35.85 4.82 -16.97
CA LYS A 98 -35.28 5.59 -18.07
C LYS A 98 -35.72 4.96 -19.39
N ILE A 99 -36.55 5.67 -20.14
CA ILE A 99 -37.05 5.23 -21.45
C ILE A 99 -36.64 6.26 -22.49
N GLY A 100 -35.68 5.89 -23.34
CA GLY A 100 -35.07 6.84 -24.26
C GLY A 100 -34.30 7.92 -23.50
N ASP A 101 -34.56 9.19 -23.83
CA ASP A 101 -33.96 10.36 -23.20
C ASP A 101 -34.69 10.84 -21.94
N LYS A 102 -35.88 10.30 -21.64
CA LYS A 102 -36.72 10.73 -20.51
C LYS A 102 -36.72 9.75 -19.35
N TYR A 103 -36.96 10.29 -18.16
CA TYR A 103 -37.41 9.53 -17.00
C TYR A 103 -38.92 9.41 -17.06
N VAL A 104 -39.43 8.18 -17.12
CA VAL A 104 -40.85 7.84 -17.22
C VAL A 104 -41.28 7.20 -15.92
N LEU A 105 -42.27 7.81 -15.28
CA LEU A 105 -42.84 7.40 -14.01
C LEU A 105 -44.23 6.84 -14.26
N TYR A 106 -44.39 5.53 -14.10
CA TYR A 106 -45.71 4.91 -14.01
C TYR A 106 -46.19 4.98 -12.57
N TYR A 107 -47.46 5.28 -12.36
CA TYR A 107 -48.03 5.40 -11.01
C TYR A 107 -49.46 4.89 -10.99
N SER A 108 -49.91 4.40 -9.84
CA SER A 108 -51.31 4.03 -9.63
C SER A 108 -52.10 5.20 -9.08
N MET A 109 -53.37 5.33 -9.46
CA MET A 109 -54.31 6.21 -8.77
C MET A 109 -55.52 5.42 -8.30
N SER A 110 -55.73 5.36 -6.99
CA SER A 110 -56.72 4.47 -6.36
C SER A 110 -57.20 4.98 -5.01
N ARG A 111 -58.29 4.42 -4.52
CA ARG A 111 -58.84 4.64 -3.17
C ARG A 111 -59.19 3.30 -2.56
N TRP A 112 -59.15 3.20 -1.23
CA TRP A 112 -59.51 1.97 -0.52
C TRP A 112 -60.93 1.50 -0.94
N GLY A 113 -61.03 0.22 -1.35
CA GLY A 113 -62.27 -0.37 -1.87
C GLY A 113 -62.61 -0.03 -3.33
N GLY A 114 -61.80 0.78 -4.01
CA GLY A 114 -61.98 1.23 -5.39
C GLY A 114 -61.44 0.30 -6.48
N GLU A 115 -61.48 -1.03 -6.29
CA GLU A 115 -60.80 -2.01 -7.15
C GLU A 115 -61.24 -1.99 -8.63
N TRP A 116 -62.41 -1.44 -8.97
CA TRP A 116 -62.86 -1.29 -10.36
C TRP A 116 -62.65 0.12 -10.92
N THR A 117 -62.41 1.09 -10.06
CA THR A 117 -62.22 2.49 -10.44
C THR A 117 -60.75 2.89 -10.45
N CYS A 118 -59.85 2.11 -9.85
CA CYS A 118 -58.41 2.35 -9.92
C CYS A 118 -57.82 2.15 -11.32
N GLY A 119 -56.64 2.73 -11.54
CA GLY A 119 -55.91 2.61 -12.80
C GLY A 119 -54.48 3.09 -12.70
N VAL A 120 -53.77 2.99 -13.84
CA VAL A 120 -52.38 3.40 -13.99
C VAL A 120 -52.32 4.67 -14.84
N GLY A 121 -51.54 5.65 -14.39
CA GLY A 121 -51.15 6.83 -15.15
C GLY A 121 -49.65 6.82 -15.45
N VAL A 122 -49.22 7.75 -16.31
CA VAL A 122 -47.82 7.91 -16.69
C VAL A 122 -47.41 9.38 -16.72
N ALA A 123 -46.20 9.67 -16.25
CA ALA A 123 -45.62 11.01 -16.26
C ALA A 123 -44.17 10.95 -16.77
N THR A 124 -43.65 12.08 -17.25
CA THR A 124 -42.28 12.16 -17.78
C THR A 124 -41.50 13.34 -17.18
N SER A 125 -40.20 13.19 -17.03
CA SER A 125 -39.27 14.27 -16.70
C SER A 125 -37.95 14.15 -17.47
N ASP A 126 -37.27 15.28 -17.62
CA ASP A 126 -35.87 15.35 -18.07
C ASP A 126 -34.87 15.02 -16.95
N SER A 127 -35.32 15.10 -15.69
CA SER A 127 -34.50 14.89 -14.50
C SER A 127 -35.12 13.81 -13.62
N PRO A 128 -34.32 12.93 -12.99
CA PRO A 128 -34.84 11.96 -12.03
C PRO A 128 -35.36 12.64 -10.76
N ALA A 129 -34.99 13.89 -10.49
CA ALA A 129 -35.52 14.69 -9.38
C ALA A 129 -36.80 15.46 -9.73
N GLY A 130 -37.32 15.29 -10.95
CA GLY A 130 -38.46 16.05 -11.45
C GLY A 130 -38.12 17.50 -11.85
N PRO A 131 -39.15 18.35 -12.04
CA PRO A 131 -40.57 18.04 -11.88
C PRO A 131 -41.07 17.04 -12.94
N PHE A 132 -42.06 16.21 -12.58
CA PHE A 132 -42.71 15.30 -13.52
C PHE A 132 -43.93 15.96 -14.15
N GLN A 133 -44.03 15.85 -15.47
CA GLN A 133 -45.20 16.27 -16.23
C GLN A 133 -46.13 15.07 -16.41
N ASP A 134 -47.33 15.14 -15.84
CA ASP A 134 -48.37 14.14 -16.09
C ASP A 134 -48.72 14.07 -17.58
N LYS A 135 -48.76 12.85 -18.11
CA LYS A 135 -49.23 12.55 -19.48
C LYS A 135 -50.62 11.92 -19.47
N GLY A 136 -51.20 11.74 -18.30
CA GLY A 136 -52.55 11.29 -18.09
C GLY A 136 -52.66 9.79 -17.81
N MET A 137 -53.91 9.37 -17.76
CA MET A 137 -54.33 8.00 -17.48
C MET A 137 -54.02 7.08 -18.67
N MET A 138 -53.35 5.96 -18.40
CA MET A 138 -53.14 4.90 -19.40
C MET A 138 -54.38 4.01 -19.53
N PHE A 139 -54.95 3.58 -18.40
CA PHE A 139 -56.15 2.75 -18.35
C PHE A 139 -56.72 2.67 -16.92
N ARG A 140 -58.00 2.33 -16.81
CA ARG A 140 -58.65 1.92 -15.56
C ARG A 140 -59.16 0.49 -15.59
N SER A 141 -59.30 -0.10 -14.41
CA SER A 141 -59.76 -1.46 -14.20
C SER A 141 -61.09 -1.79 -14.90
N ASN A 142 -62.06 -0.89 -14.81
CA ASN A 142 -63.35 -1.01 -15.49
C ASN A 142 -63.28 -0.85 -17.02
N GLU A 143 -62.30 -0.11 -17.55
CA GLU A 143 -62.13 0.10 -19.00
C GLU A 143 -61.56 -1.13 -19.70
N ILE A 144 -60.62 -1.82 -19.03
CA ILE A 144 -59.97 -3.02 -19.58
C ILE A 144 -60.57 -4.34 -19.06
N GLY A 145 -61.56 -4.27 -18.16
CA GLY A 145 -62.27 -5.43 -17.62
C GLY A 145 -61.43 -6.31 -16.69
N ILE A 146 -60.39 -5.75 -16.08
CA ILE A 146 -59.49 -6.46 -15.15
C ILE A 146 -59.57 -5.77 -13.78
N GLN A 147 -59.87 -6.53 -12.73
CA GLN A 147 -60.05 -6.01 -11.38
C GLN A 147 -58.71 -5.66 -10.74
N ASN A 148 -58.67 -4.51 -10.05
CA ASN A 148 -57.58 -4.00 -9.24
C ASN A 148 -56.26 -3.76 -9.99
N CYS A 149 -56.33 -2.92 -11.02
CA CYS A 149 -55.20 -2.51 -11.85
C CYS A 149 -54.38 -1.37 -11.21
N ILE A 150 -53.47 -1.77 -10.31
CA ILE A 150 -52.48 -0.93 -9.63
C ILE A 150 -51.12 -1.63 -9.65
N ASP A 151 -50.10 -1.04 -9.05
CA ASP A 151 -48.73 -1.56 -8.93
C ASP A 151 -48.07 -1.83 -10.29
N PRO A 152 -47.91 -0.78 -11.14
CA PRO A 152 -47.26 -0.93 -12.43
C PRO A 152 -45.80 -1.37 -12.28
N PHE A 153 -45.33 -2.15 -13.25
CA PHE A 153 -43.93 -2.51 -13.41
C PHE A 153 -43.56 -2.62 -14.89
N TYR A 154 -42.58 -1.83 -15.30
CA TYR A 154 -42.06 -1.78 -16.65
C TYR A 154 -40.89 -2.75 -16.84
N ILE A 155 -40.86 -3.39 -18.01
CA ILE A 155 -39.67 -4.12 -18.46
C ILE A 155 -39.53 -4.05 -19.96
N GLU A 156 -38.28 -3.93 -20.42
CA GLU A 156 -37.92 -4.12 -21.82
C GLU A 156 -37.39 -5.54 -22.03
N ASP A 157 -37.95 -6.26 -23.01
CA ASP A 157 -37.47 -7.58 -23.40
C ASP A 157 -37.46 -7.70 -24.93
N ASN A 158 -36.30 -8.08 -25.48
CA ASN A 158 -36.09 -8.27 -26.92
C ASN A 158 -36.51 -7.05 -27.77
N GLY A 159 -36.21 -5.83 -27.28
CA GLY A 159 -36.51 -4.56 -27.96
C GLY A 159 -37.98 -4.14 -27.90
N LYS A 160 -38.80 -4.84 -27.11
CA LYS A 160 -40.20 -4.50 -26.86
C LYS A 160 -40.40 -4.09 -25.41
N LYS A 161 -41.34 -3.17 -25.22
CA LYS A 161 -41.69 -2.61 -23.90
C LYS A 161 -42.94 -3.27 -23.38
N PHE A 162 -42.93 -3.65 -22.11
CA PHE A 162 -44.07 -4.29 -21.46
C PHE A 162 -44.35 -3.60 -20.14
N LEU A 163 -45.64 -3.55 -19.79
CA LEU A 163 -46.08 -3.16 -18.46
C LEU A 163 -46.78 -4.35 -17.83
N PHE A 164 -46.43 -4.64 -16.59
CA PHE A 164 -47.13 -5.56 -15.70
C PHE A 164 -47.83 -4.77 -14.61
N TRP A 165 -48.95 -5.29 -14.11
CA TRP A 165 -49.72 -4.66 -13.04
C TRP A 165 -50.62 -5.69 -12.36
N GLY A 166 -51.13 -5.34 -11.19
CA GLY A 166 -52.21 -6.05 -10.52
C GLY A 166 -51.96 -6.25 -9.03
N SER A 167 -53.05 -6.30 -8.27
CA SER A 167 -53.01 -6.57 -6.83
C SER A 167 -54.15 -7.51 -6.42
N PHE A 168 -53.80 -8.66 -5.82
CA PHE A 168 -54.68 -9.70 -5.24
C PHE A 168 -55.83 -10.25 -6.13
N ARG A 169 -55.85 -9.91 -7.41
CA ARG A 169 -56.81 -10.39 -8.43
C ARG A 169 -56.11 -11.05 -9.63
N GLY A 170 -54.80 -11.18 -9.53
CA GLY A 170 -53.93 -11.66 -10.60
C GLY A 170 -52.94 -10.58 -11.02
N ILE A 171 -51.75 -11.00 -11.43
CA ILE A 171 -50.80 -10.13 -12.11
C ILE A 171 -51.01 -10.32 -13.61
N TYR A 172 -51.22 -9.21 -14.31
CA TYR A 172 -51.42 -9.16 -15.76
C TYR A 172 -50.30 -8.34 -16.39
N GLY A 173 -50.06 -8.53 -17.69
CA GLY A 173 -49.18 -7.66 -18.45
C GLY A 173 -49.59 -7.54 -19.92
N ALA A 174 -49.07 -6.50 -20.56
CA ALA A 174 -49.30 -6.19 -21.96
C ALA A 174 -48.12 -5.44 -22.60
N GLU A 175 -48.03 -5.50 -23.92
CA GLU A 175 -47.07 -4.70 -24.71
C GLU A 175 -47.47 -3.21 -24.69
N LEU A 176 -46.48 -2.32 -24.52
CA LEU A 176 -46.60 -0.87 -24.59
C LEU A 176 -46.27 -0.33 -26.00
N SER A 177 -46.63 0.92 -26.26
CA SER A 177 -46.13 1.70 -27.39
C SER A 177 -44.61 1.89 -27.32
N ASP A 178 -43.98 2.25 -28.44
CA ASP A 178 -42.52 2.39 -28.53
C ASP A 178 -41.97 3.52 -27.63
N ASP A 179 -42.76 4.55 -27.35
CA ASP A 179 -42.43 5.62 -26.40
C ASP A 179 -42.70 5.23 -24.93
N GLY A 180 -43.34 4.09 -24.68
CA GLY A 180 -43.72 3.61 -23.36
C GLY A 180 -44.91 4.35 -22.73
N LEU A 181 -45.53 5.32 -23.42
CA LEU A 181 -46.53 6.21 -22.80
C LEU A 181 -47.97 5.71 -22.91
N SER A 182 -48.22 4.60 -23.61
CA SER A 182 -49.56 4.02 -23.76
C SER A 182 -49.51 2.51 -23.96
N LEU A 183 -50.63 1.82 -23.75
CA LEU A 183 -50.77 0.42 -24.16
C LEU A 183 -50.75 0.32 -25.69
N LYS A 184 -50.04 -0.69 -26.23
CA LYS A 184 -50.03 -0.92 -27.68
C LYS A 184 -51.44 -1.26 -28.17
N GLN A 185 -51.86 -0.63 -29.26
CA GLN A 185 -53.18 -0.88 -29.83
C GLN A 185 -53.36 -2.37 -30.18
N GLY A 186 -54.45 -2.97 -29.68
CA GLY A 186 -54.76 -4.39 -29.91
C GLY A 186 -53.92 -5.38 -29.11
N THR A 187 -53.17 -4.92 -28.11
CA THR A 187 -52.39 -5.77 -27.19
C THR A 187 -53.31 -6.72 -26.41
N GLU A 188 -52.84 -7.95 -26.17
CA GLU A 188 -53.55 -8.96 -25.37
C GLU A 188 -53.12 -8.84 -23.91
N PHE A 189 -54.08 -8.83 -22.99
CA PHE A 189 -53.81 -8.87 -21.55
C PHE A 189 -53.55 -10.30 -21.09
N LYS A 190 -52.33 -10.58 -20.62
CA LYS A 190 -51.93 -11.94 -20.19
C LYS A 190 -51.74 -12.02 -18.69
N LYS A 191 -52.43 -12.96 -18.05
CA LYS A 191 -52.26 -13.27 -16.62
C LYS A 191 -51.03 -14.13 -16.39
N VAL A 192 -50.10 -13.68 -15.55
CA VAL A 192 -48.82 -14.38 -15.28
C VAL A 192 -48.70 -14.94 -13.85
N ALA A 193 -49.50 -14.44 -12.91
CA ALA A 193 -49.57 -14.96 -11.54
C ALA A 193 -51.01 -14.94 -10.98
N GLY A 194 -51.24 -15.75 -9.94
CA GLY A 194 -52.54 -15.95 -9.30
C GLY A 194 -52.99 -14.78 -8.42
N SER A 195 -54.05 -14.98 -7.65
CA SER A 195 -54.72 -13.94 -6.86
C SER A 195 -54.09 -13.66 -5.49
N ALA A 196 -52.94 -14.24 -5.17
CA ALA A 196 -52.27 -14.03 -3.87
C ALA A 196 -51.27 -12.86 -3.86
N TYR A 197 -51.04 -12.20 -5.01
CA TYR A 197 -49.87 -11.36 -5.23
C TYR A 197 -50.20 -9.91 -5.59
N GLU A 198 -49.31 -8.99 -5.21
CA GLU A 198 -49.21 -7.60 -5.67
C GLU A 198 -47.74 -7.13 -5.66
N GLY A 199 -47.44 -5.88 -6.03
CA GLY A 199 -46.07 -5.32 -6.02
C GLY A 199 -45.11 -6.08 -6.95
N THR A 200 -45.42 -6.14 -8.24
CA THR A 200 -44.70 -6.98 -9.20
C THR A 200 -43.33 -6.39 -9.54
N TYR A 201 -42.29 -7.23 -9.55
CA TYR A 201 -41.00 -6.91 -10.14
C TYR A 201 -40.47 -8.13 -10.90
N ILE A 202 -40.12 -7.98 -12.19
CA ILE A 202 -39.58 -9.08 -12.99
C ILE A 202 -38.13 -8.82 -13.36
N TYR A 203 -37.24 -9.69 -12.90
CA TYR A 203 -35.80 -9.60 -13.18
C TYR A 203 -35.34 -10.71 -14.12
N LYS A 204 -34.59 -10.37 -15.16
CA LYS A 204 -34.06 -11.35 -16.13
C LYS A 204 -32.59 -11.66 -15.81
N ARG A 205 -32.29 -12.93 -15.48
CA ARG A 205 -30.93 -13.40 -15.17
C ARG A 205 -30.72 -14.85 -15.58
N ASP A 206 -29.55 -15.13 -16.17
CA ASP A 206 -29.08 -16.48 -16.52
C ASP A 206 -30.12 -17.32 -17.29
N GLY A 207 -30.83 -16.67 -18.22
CA GLY A 207 -31.84 -17.31 -19.07
C GLY A 207 -33.20 -17.56 -18.39
N TYR A 208 -33.39 -17.08 -17.16
CA TYR A 208 -34.66 -17.08 -16.44
C TYR A 208 -35.19 -15.66 -16.21
N TYR A 209 -36.50 -15.56 -16.04
CA TYR A 209 -37.21 -14.41 -15.52
C TYR A 209 -37.67 -14.78 -14.11
N TYR A 210 -37.39 -13.93 -13.14
CA TYR A 210 -37.79 -14.08 -11.73
C TYR A 210 -38.87 -13.05 -11.45
N LEU A 211 -40.08 -13.50 -11.14
CA LEU A 211 -41.19 -12.64 -10.73
C LEU A 211 -41.15 -12.57 -9.20
N PHE A 212 -40.68 -11.44 -8.70
CA PHE A 212 -40.84 -11.02 -7.32
C PHE A 212 -42.22 -10.38 -7.14
N ALA A 213 -42.85 -10.69 -6.03
CA ALA A 213 -44.13 -10.12 -5.64
C ALA A 213 -44.25 -10.14 -4.13
N SER A 214 -45.34 -9.60 -3.61
CA SER A 214 -45.69 -9.70 -2.19
C SER A 214 -47.03 -10.36 -1.96
N THR A 215 -47.16 -11.08 -0.85
CA THR A 215 -48.38 -11.80 -0.45
C THR A 215 -48.70 -11.55 1.03
N GLY A 216 -49.97 -11.70 1.43
CA GLY A 216 -50.45 -11.39 2.79
C GLY A 216 -51.04 -9.98 2.88
N THR A 217 -51.05 -9.38 4.09
CA THR A 217 -51.64 -8.05 4.36
C THR A 217 -50.55 -6.99 4.61
N CYS A 218 -50.44 -5.97 3.75
CA CYS A 218 -49.42 -4.89 3.82
C CYS A 218 -49.65 -3.88 4.95
N CYS A 219 -50.92 -3.60 5.25
CA CYS A 219 -51.32 -2.27 5.72
C CYS A 219 -52.13 -2.29 7.03
N GLU A 220 -51.87 -3.28 7.90
CA GLU A 220 -52.54 -3.46 9.21
C GLU A 220 -51.60 -3.14 10.39
N GLY A 221 -50.58 -2.30 10.16
CA GLY A 221 -49.55 -1.96 11.14
C GLY A 221 -48.83 -3.20 11.65
N VAL A 222 -48.75 -3.37 12.97
CA VAL A 222 -48.09 -4.54 13.57
C VAL A 222 -48.78 -5.89 13.29
N LYS A 223 -50.02 -5.86 12.76
CA LYS A 223 -50.76 -7.06 12.35
C LYS A 223 -50.50 -7.48 10.90
N SER A 224 -49.77 -6.66 10.13
CA SER A 224 -49.43 -6.95 8.73
C SER A 224 -48.75 -8.31 8.58
N THR A 225 -49.31 -9.15 7.72
CA THR A 225 -48.79 -10.50 7.40
C THR A 225 -47.97 -10.53 6.12
N TYR A 226 -47.72 -9.37 5.51
CA TYR A 226 -47.02 -9.21 4.24
C TYR A 226 -45.63 -9.84 4.20
N GLN A 227 -45.30 -10.45 3.06
CA GLN A 227 -44.02 -11.12 2.80
C GLN A 227 -43.63 -10.99 1.32
N THR A 228 -42.33 -10.84 1.04
CA THR A 228 -41.74 -10.86 -0.31
C THR A 228 -41.52 -12.30 -0.77
N VAL A 229 -41.96 -12.61 -1.97
CA VAL A 229 -41.98 -13.96 -2.55
C VAL A 229 -41.49 -13.94 -3.99
N VAL A 230 -41.03 -15.09 -4.50
CA VAL A 230 -40.45 -15.20 -5.85
C VAL A 230 -40.83 -16.51 -6.54
N GLY A 231 -41.06 -16.46 -7.84
CA GLY A 231 -41.07 -17.63 -8.74
C GLY A 231 -40.27 -17.34 -10.00
N ARG A 232 -39.87 -18.37 -10.75
CA ARG A 232 -39.08 -18.20 -11.98
C ARG A 232 -39.66 -18.90 -13.19
N SER A 233 -39.37 -18.39 -14.37
CA SER A 233 -39.81 -18.91 -15.67
C SER A 233 -38.69 -18.78 -16.71
N LYS A 234 -38.69 -19.61 -17.76
CA LYS A 234 -37.83 -19.40 -18.95
C LYS A 234 -38.41 -18.41 -19.96
N SER A 235 -39.63 -17.95 -19.72
CA SER A 235 -40.37 -17.01 -20.57
C SER A 235 -40.93 -15.88 -19.71
N LEU A 236 -40.85 -14.65 -20.22
CA LEU A 236 -41.44 -13.46 -19.58
C LEU A 236 -42.94 -13.64 -19.27
N TRP A 237 -43.64 -14.44 -20.07
CA TRP A 237 -45.08 -14.69 -19.90
C TRP A 237 -45.39 -15.91 -19.02
N GLY A 238 -44.38 -16.45 -18.33
CA GLY A 238 -44.54 -17.64 -17.52
C GLY A 238 -44.60 -18.96 -18.32
N PRO A 239 -45.04 -20.06 -17.69
CA PRO A 239 -45.49 -20.12 -16.30
C PRO A 239 -44.33 -19.88 -15.34
N TYR A 240 -44.52 -18.98 -14.37
CA TYR A 240 -43.62 -18.83 -13.22
C TYR A 240 -43.89 -19.95 -12.23
N VAL A 241 -42.84 -20.63 -11.79
CA VAL A 241 -42.92 -21.78 -10.88
C VAL A 241 -41.98 -21.62 -9.69
N ASP A 242 -42.25 -22.34 -8.60
CA ASP A 242 -41.37 -22.49 -7.43
C ASP A 242 -40.29 -23.57 -7.63
N LYS A 243 -39.48 -23.88 -6.60
CA LYS A 243 -38.42 -24.90 -6.69
C LYS A 243 -38.97 -26.31 -6.93
N GLN A 244 -40.24 -26.58 -6.63
CA GLN A 244 -40.91 -27.86 -6.86
C GLN A 244 -41.69 -27.91 -8.19
N GLY A 245 -41.63 -26.83 -8.99
CA GLY A 245 -42.32 -26.74 -10.28
C GLY A 245 -43.80 -26.39 -10.18
N ARG A 246 -44.30 -26.00 -9.00
CA ARG A 246 -45.69 -25.58 -8.82
C ARG A 246 -45.86 -24.13 -9.25
N ARG A 247 -47.02 -23.78 -9.79
CA ARG A 247 -47.20 -22.52 -10.55
C ARG A 247 -47.61 -21.36 -9.65
N MET A 248 -47.06 -20.18 -9.91
CA MET A 248 -47.55 -18.93 -9.32
C MET A 248 -48.98 -18.61 -9.75
N LEU A 249 -49.46 -19.10 -10.89
CA LEU A 249 -50.88 -19.02 -11.27
C LEU A 249 -51.82 -19.72 -10.26
N GLU A 250 -51.29 -20.71 -9.53
CA GLU A 250 -51.98 -21.48 -8.49
C GLU A 250 -51.55 -21.02 -7.08
N ASN A 251 -50.94 -19.84 -6.97
CA ASN A 251 -50.45 -19.24 -5.72
C ASN A 251 -49.31 -20.00 -5.02
N HIS A 252 -48.51 -20.76 -5.78
CA HIS A 252 -47.26 -21.35 -5.28
C HIS A 252 -46.03 -20.48 -5.57
N HIS A 253 -45.12 -20.34 -4.61
CA HIS A 253 -43.94 -19.47 -4.68
C HIS A 253 -42.87 -19.90 -3.66
N GLU A 254 -41.69 -19.31 -3.78
CA GLU A 254 -40.66 -19.35 -2.74
C GLU A 254 -40.75 -18.10 -1.86
N LEU A 255 -40.65 -18.26 -0.54
CA LEU A 255 -40.49 -17.14 0.39
C LEU A 255 -39.08 -16.58 0.28
N LEU A 256 -38.98 -15.26 0.04
CA LEU A 256 -37.71 -14.52 0.02
C LEU A 256 -37.51 -13.75 1.35
N ILE A 257 -38.49 -12.94 1.76
CA ILE A 257 -38.39 -12.10 2.98
C ILE A 257 -39.70 -12.17 3.75
N GLY A 258 -39.64 -12.61 5.00
CA GLY A 258 -40.75 -12.66 5.93
C GLY A 258 -40.49 -11.85 7.20
N ARG A 259 -41.48 -11.89 8.09
CA ARG A 259 -41.45 -11.20 9.37
C ARG A 259 -40.35 -11.69 10.31
N ASN A 260 -39.90 -10.81 11.20
CA ASN A 260 -39.13 -11.15 12.39
C ASN A 260 -39.65 -10.37 13.62
N ASP A 261 -38.90 -10.37 14.72
CA ASP A 261 -39.29 -9.70 15.97
C ASP A 261 -39.27 -8.17 15.88
N ARG A 262 -38.56 -7.61 14.89
CA ARG A 262 -38.35 -6.17 14.73
C ARG A 262 -39.21 -5.58 13.61
N PHE A 263 -39.39 -6.31 12.51
CA PHE A 263 -40.10 -5.86 11.32
C PHE A 263 -41.16 -6.88 10.92
N VAL A 264 -42.36 -6.40 10.65
CA VAL A 264 -43.49 -7.15 10.08
C VAL A 264 -43.98 -6.47 8.82
N GLY A 265 -44.79 -7.16 8.01
CA GLY A 265 -45.30 -6.56 6.76
C GLY A 265 -44.19 -6.24 5.75
N THR A 266 -43.18 -7.10 5.64
CA THR A 266 -42.01 -6.89 4.76
C THR A 266 -42.39 -7.21 3.32
N GLY A 267 -42.47 -6.21 2.45
CA GLY A 267 -42.89 -6.42 1.06
C GLY A 267 -42.84 -5.17 0.20
N HIS A 268 -43.42 -5.31 -0.99
CA HIS A 268 -43.36 -4.38 -2.11
C HIS A 268 -41.92 -3.91 -2.36
N ASN A 269 -41.10 -4.81 -2.90
CA ASN A 269 -39.71 -4.53 -3.15
C ASN A 269 -39.52 -3.64 -4.38
N SER A 270 -38.41 -2.90 -4.36
CA SER A 270 -37.86 -2.23 -5.53
C SER A 270 -37.19 -3.22 -6.47
N GLU A 271 -36.70 -2.69 -7.57
CA GLU A 271 -35.74 -3.32 -8.46
C GLU A 271 -34.45 -3.69 -7.70
N LEU A 272 -33.80 -4.78 -8.13
CA LEU A 272 -32.47 -5.14 -7.63
C LEU A 272 -31.43 -4.12 -8.10
N VAL A 273 -30.58 -3.69 -7.19
CA VAL A 273 -29.40 -2.86 -7.49
C VAL A 273 -28.14 -3.69 -7.27
N THR A 274 -27.32 -3.83 -8.30
CA THR A 274 -26.01 -4.49 -8.20
C THR A 274 -24.95 -3.45 -7.84
N ASP A 275 -24.17 -3.72 -6.79
CA ASP A 275 -23.03 -2.89 -6.41
C ASP A 275 -21.80 -3.14 -7.30
N ASP A 276 -20.74 -2.35 -7.12
CA ASP A 276 -19.58 -2.38 -8.02
C ASP A 276 -18.69 -3.63 -7.81
N VAL A 277 -18.90 -4.40 -6.73
CA VAL A 277 -18.28 -5.72 -6.55
C VAL A 277 -19.19 -6.87 -7.02
N GLY A 278 -20.33 -6.57 -7.64
CA GLY A 278 -21.22 -7.54 -8.27
C GLY A 278 -22.25 -8.18 -7.32
N GLN A 279 -22.44 -7.62 -6.12
CA GLN A 279 -23.43 -8.08 -5.16
C GLN A 279 -24.79 -7.40 -5.41
N ASP A 280 -25.87 -8.18 -5.44
CA ASP A 280 -27.23 -7.65 -5.59
C ASP A 280 -27.83 -7.26 -4.24
N TRP A 281 -28.58 -6.17 -4.25
CA TRP A 281 -29.26 -5.57 -3.11
C TRP A 281 -30.72 -5.29 -3.45
N ILE A 282 -31.60 -5.42 -2.45
CA ILE A 282 -33.03 -5.19 -2.60
C ILE A 282 -33.53 -4.20 -1.55
N LEU A 283 -34.24 -3.16 -1.98
CA LEU A 283 -34.96 -2.27 -1.08
C LEU A 283 -36.42 -2.70 -1.02
N TYR A 284 -37.05 -2.54 0.13
CA TYR A 284 -38.46 -2.86 0.35
C TYR A 284 -38.94 -2.16 1.61
N HIS A 285 -40.24 -2.15 1.87
CA HIS A 285 -40.75 -1.53 3.09
C HIS A 285 -41.10 -2.56 4.17
N GLY A 286 -41.20 -2.10 5.42
CA GLY A 286 -41.74 -2.88 6.52
C GLY A 286 -42.25 -2.01 7.66
N VAL A 287 -42.94 -2.61 8.63
CA VAL A 287 -43.43 -1.93 9.84
C VAL A 287 -42.54 -2.29 11.02
N ASN A 288 -41.93 -1.29 11.64
CA ASN A 288 -41.14 -1.46 12.86
C ASN A 288 -42.08 -1.75 14.05
N VAL A 289 -41.95 -2.92 14.66
CA VAL A 289 -42.82 -3.37 15.78
C VAL A 289 -42.74 -2.43 16.98
N LYS A 290 -41.56 -1.86 17.26
CA LYS A 290 -41.36 -0.94 18.40
C LYS A 290 -41.86 0.46 18.11
N ASN A 291 -41.79 0.90 16.87
CA ASN A 291 -42.22 2.23 16.43
C ASN A 291 -43.09 2.12 15.16
N PRO A 292 -44.36 1.68 15.29
CA PRO A 292 -45.23 1.41 14.14
C PRO A 292 -45.83 2.70 13.56
N GLY A 293 -45.00 3.71 13.30
CA GLY A 293 -45.39 5.04 12.81
C GLY A 293 -45.57 5.13 11.29
N GLY A 294 -45.25 4.07 10.55
CA GLY A 294 -45.31 4.02 9.09
C GLY A 294 -44.62 2.78 8.52
N ARG A 295 -44.51 2.73 7.19
CA ARG A 295 -43.79 1.70 6.43
C ARG A 295 -42.38 2.21 6.12
N VAL A 296 -41.41 1.82 6.93
CA VAL A 296 -40.00 2.25 6.85
C VAL A 296 -39.24 1.55 5.72
N LEU A 297 -38.17 2.17 5.20
CA LEU A 297 -37.35 1.59 4.14
C LEU A 297 -36.30 0.64 4.71
N LEU A 298 -36.27 -0.57 4.18
CA LEU A 298 -35.34 -1.64 4.53
C LEU A 298 -34.48 -1.97 3.30
N LEU A 299 -33.22 -2.31 3.54
CA LEU A 299 -32.26 -2.78 2.55
C LEU A 299 -31.78 -4.17 2.97
N ASP A 300 -31.62 -5.10 2.03
CA ASP A 300 -30.94 -6.38 2.30
C ASP A 300 -30.16 -6.90 1.10
N ARG A 301 -29.13 -7.69 1.39
CA ARG A 301 -28.31 -8.40 0.41
C ARG A 301 -29.09 -9.58 -0.18
N VAL A 302 -29.01 -9.77 -1.49
CA VAL A 302 -29.60 -10.91 -2.20
C VAL A 302 -28.50 -11.82 -2.74
N ASP A 303 -28.40 -13.02 -2.16
CA ASP A 303 -27.46 -14.05 -2.61
C ASP A 303 -28.15 -14.97 -3.63
N TRP A 304 -27.43 -15.42 -4.65
CA TRP A 304 -27.96 -16.36 -5.65
C TRP A 304 -27.41 -17.77 -5.41
N LYS A 305 -28.27 -18.71 -5.01
CA LYS A 305 -27.90 -20.12 -4.78
C LYS A 305 -28.71 -21.05 -5.68
N ASP A 306 -28.03 -21.91 -6.41
CA ASP A 306 -28.62 -22.84 -7.38
C ASP A 306 -29.59 -22.15 -8.37
N GLY A 307 -29.26 -20.92 -8.74
CA GLY A 307 -30.08 -20.07 -9.61
C GLY A 307 -31.38 -19.57 -8.96
N TRP A 308 -31.41 -19.40 -7.64
CA TRP A 308 -32.53 -18.79 -6.92
C TRP A 308 -32.03 -17.67 -6.00
N PRO A 309 -32.77 -16.55 -5.88
CA PRO A 309 -32.41 -15.49 -4.96
C PRO A 309 -32.77 -15.91 -3.52
N GLU A 310 -31.90 -15.56 -2.58
CA GLU A 310 -32.06 -15.81 -1.15
C GLU A 310 -31.60 -14.58 -0.36
N VAL A 311 -32.38 -14.20 0.64
CA VAL A 311 -31.98 -13.23 1.68
C VAL A 311 -31.67 -14.02 2.95
N ASP A 312 -30.65 -13.60 3.71
CA ASP A 312 -30.25 -14.31 4.93
C ASP A 312 -31.43 -14.49 5.88
N LYS A 313 -31.58 -15.73 6.39
CA LYS A 313 -32.70 -16.17 7.24
C LYS A 313 -34.10 -15.90 6.68
N LYS A 314 -34.21 -15.51 5.40
CA LYS A 314 -35.44 -15.05 4.76
C LYS A 314 -36.13 -13.93 5.56
N SER A 315 -35.37 -12.97 6.10
CA SER A 315 -35.91 -11.90 6.93
C SER A 315 -35.03 -10.66 6.87
N ALA A 316 -35.61 -9.50 7.21
CA ALA A 316 -34.86 -8.25 7.30
C ALA A 316 -33.66 -8.36 8.24
N SER A 317 -32.47 -7.98 7.78
CA SER A 317 -31.29 -7.89 8.64
C SER A 317 -31.47 -6.78 9.69
N ALA A 318 -30.93 -6.98 10.89
CA ALA A 318 -30.81 -5.88 11.85
C ALA A 318 -29.65 -4.93 11.47
N GLU A 319 -28.57 -5.53 11.00
CA GLU A 319 -27.37 -4.92 10.45
C GLU A 319 -26.75 -5.87 9.40
N SER A 320 -26.06 -5.31 8.41
CA SER A 320 -25.38 -6.04 7.33
C SER A 320 -24.24 -5.20 6.77
N GLU A 321 -23.31 -5.83 6.03
CA GLU A 321 -22.27 -5.15 5.24
C GLU A 321 -22.89 -4.09 4.32
N LYS A 322 -22.24 -2.93 4.14
CA LYS A 322 -22.68 -1.92 3.18
C LYS A 322 -22.41 -2.35 1.73
N PRO A 323 -23.22 -1.87 0.76
CA PRO A 323 -22.90 -1.96 -0.67
C PRO A 323 -21.57 -1.25 -1.01
N VAL A 324 -20.84 -1.74 -2.00
CA VAL A 324 -19.54 -1.16 -2.43
C VAL A 324 -19.68 -0.41 -3.76
N PHE A 325 -19.30 0.87 -3.81
CA PHE A 325 -19.25 1.68 -5.05
C PHE A 325 -17.86 2.34 -5.23
N PHE A 326 -17.21 2.15 -6.39
CA PHE A 326 -15.83 2.56 -6.67
C PHE A 326 -15.64 4.06 -6.91
N SER A 327 -16.69 4.81 -7.27
CA SER A 327 -16.61 6.28 -7.31
C SER A 327 -16.27 6.87 -5.94
N ASP A 328 -16.53 6.12 -4.87
CA ASP A 328 -16.17 6.50 -3.50
C ASP A 328 -14.75 6.03 -3.11
N ALA A 329 -14.09 5.20 -3.93
CA ALA A 329 -12.79 4.64 -3.59
C ALA A 329 -11.62 5.58 -3.93
N LEU A 330 -11.71 6.38 -4.99
CA LEU A 330 -10.68 7.36 -5.38
C LEU A 330 -11.23 8.78 -5.19
N SER A 331 -10.68 9.51 -4.23
CA SER A 331 -10.99 10.93 -4.01
C SER A 331 -9.78 11.83 -4.26
N ALA A 332 -10.04 13.09 -4.59
CA ALA A 332 -8.99 14.05 -4.89
C ALA A 332 -9.28 15.44 -4.30
N VAL A 333 -8.21 16.18 -4.01
CA VAL A 333 -8.26 17.57 -3.53
C VAL A 333 -7.22 18.39 -4.28
N LEU A 334 -7.65 19.52 -4.84
CA LEU A 334 -6.76 20.57 -5.33
C LEU A 334 -6.63 21.65 -4.26
N SER A 335 -5.41 21.92 -3.79
CA SER A 335 -5.10 23.07 -2.94
C SER A 335 -4.48 24.18 -3.80
N VAL A 336 -4.98 25.40 -3.69
CA VAL A 336 -4.46 26.58 -4.40
C VAL A 336 -3.92 27.59 -3.41
N LYS A 337 -2.72 28.12 -3.68
CA LYS A 337 -2.02 29.08 -2.83
C LYS A 337 -1.90 30.42 -3.53
N VAL A 338 -2.32 31.48 -2.85
CA VAL A 338 -1.98 32.87 -3.22
C VAL A 338 -0.88 33.34 -2.27
N PRO A 339 0.27 33.83 -2.77
CA PRO A 339 1.34 34.35 -1.91
C PRO A 339 0.81 35.36 -0.88
N GLY A 340 1.17 35.15 0.39
CA GLY A 340 0.71 35.98 1.52
C GLY A 340 -0.61 35.52 2.18
N ASN A 341 -1.36 34.58 1.57
CA ASN A 341 -2.61 34.05 2.11
C ASN A 341 -2.48 32.56 2.46
N LYS A 342 -3.38 32.01 3.28
CA LYS A 342 -3.51 30.55 3.46
C LYS A 342 -3.97 29.88 2.16
N ALA A 343 -3.62 28.62 1.96
CA ALA A 343 -4.14 27.87 0.83
C ALA A 343 -5.67 27.65 0.95
N VAL A 344 -6.32 27.53 -0.20
CA VAL A 344 -7.74 27.17 -0.31
C VAL A 344 -7.81 25.77 -0.90
N HIS A 345 -8.54 24.87 -0.23
CA HIS A 345 -8.68 23.47 -0.63
C HIS A 345 -10.02 23.24 -1.32
N TYR A 346 -9.98 22.65 -2.51
CA TYR A 346 -11.13 22.31 -3.34
C TYR A 346 -11.26 20.79 -3.40
N PRO A 347 -12.21 20.20 -2.66
CA PRO A 347 -12.61 18.82 -2.88
C PRO A 347 -13.11 18.64 -4.32
N LEU A 348 -12.70 17.55 -4.96
CA LEU A 348 -12.99 17.29 -6.36
C LEU A 348 -13.95 16.12 -6.51
N HIS A 349 -14.82 16.19 -7.51
CA HIS A 349 -15.64 15.09 -8.00
C HIS A 349 -15.32 14.81 -9.47
N MET A 350 -15.43 13.54 -9.88
CA MET A 350 -15.23 13.12 -11.27
C MET A 350 -16.53 13.24 -12.06
N GLU A 351 -16.44 13.78 -13.27
CA GLU A 351 -17.49 13.70 -14.29
C GLU A 351 -16.93 13.02 -15.54
N GLU A 352 -17.76 12.33 -16.33
CA GLU A 352 -17.30 11.74 -17.59
C GLU A 352 -16.78 12.82 -18.54
N ALA A 353 -15.58 12.59 -19.10
CA ALA A 353 -15.01 13.51 -20.07
C ALA A 353 -15.74 13.39 -21.42
N ALA A 354 -15.99 14.53 -22.07
CA ALA A 354 -16.62 14.56 -23.40
C ALA A 354 -15.66 14.11 -24.53
N ASP A 355 -14.35 14.21 -24.30
CA ASP A 355 -13.34 13.71 -25.23
C ASP A 355 -13.04 12.24 -24.93
N GLY A 356 -13.02 11.37 -25.94
CA GLY A 356 -12.81 9.94 -25.74
C GLY A 356 -11.36 9.54 -25.40
N TYR A 357 -10.46 10.48 -25.10
CA TYR A 357 -9.07 10.20 -24.74
C TYR A 357 -8.88 10.16 -23.22
N PHE A 358 -9.50 11.09 -22.50
CA PHE A 358 -9.62 11.03 -21.04
C PHE A 358 -10.88 10.28 -20.64
N ASN A 359 -10.86 9.66 -19.47
CA ASN A 359 -12.05 9.00 -18.94
C ASN A 359 -12.91 10.00 -18.18
N TYR A 360 -12.29 10.91 -17.44
CA TYR A 360 -12.98 11.82 -16.54
C TYR A 360 -12.38 13.24 -16.54
N GLU A 361 -13.20 14.22 -16.16
CA GLU A 361 -12.80 15.56 -15.76
C GLU A 361 -12.99 15.71 -14.25
N TRP A 362 -12.00 16.28 -13.57
CA TRP A 362 -12.11 16.64 -12.16
C TRP A 362 -12.70 18.04 -12.02
N LYS A 363 -13.83 18.16 -11.31
CA LYS A 363 -14.51 19.42 -11.04
C LYS A 363 -14.70 19.68 -9.56
N ALA A 364 -14.95 20.94 -9.23
CA ALA A 364 -15.32 21.39 -7.91
C ALA A 364 -16.63 22.20 -8.00
N ASP A 365 -17.29 22.41 -6.86
CA ASP A 365 -18.53 23.20 -6.77
C ASP A 365 -18.32 24.68 -7.12
N THR A 366 -17.06 25.13 -7.15
CA THR A 366 -16.64 26.47 -7.51
C THR A 366 -15.69 26.45 -8.69
N SER A 367 -15.61 27.55 -9.44
CA SER A 367 -14.67 27.69 -10.56
C SER A 367 -13.23 27.45 -10.12
N LEU A 368 -12.52 26.57 -10.84
CA LEU A 368 -11.12 26.27 -10.61
C LEU A 368 -10.20 27.10 -11.52
N PRO A 369 -8.99 27.46 -11.07
CA PRO A 369 -7.97 28.13 -11.89
C PRO A 369 -7.26 27.19 -12.87
N VAL A 370 -7.70 25.93 -12.96
CA VAL A 370 -7.09 24.86 -13.74
C VAL A 370 -8.19 24.00 -14.38
N LEU A 371 -7.87 23.38 -15.52
CA LEU A 371 -8.60 22.22 -16.04
C LEU A 371 -7.84 20.95 -15.68
N MET A 372 -8.55 19.92 -15.22
CA MET A 372 -7.96 18.67 -14.77
C MET A 372 -8.69 17.49 -15.39
N PHE A 373 -7.95 16.68 -16.14
CA PHE A 373 -8.47 15.48 -16.78
C PHE A 373 -7.77 14.25 -16.24
N GLN A 374 -8.52 13.16 -16.11
CA GLN A 374 -8.05 11.88 -15.60
C GLN A 374 -8.22 10.80 -16.65
N LYS A 375 -7.13 10.07 -16.90
CA LYS A 375 -7.15 8.82 -17.65
C LYS A 375 -6.81 7.65 -16.73
N ILE A 376 -7.58 6.58 -16.80
CA ILE A 376 -7.44 5.35 -16.05
C ILE A 376 -7.31 4.22 -17.07
N ASP A 377 -6.09 3.78 -17.34
CA ASP A 377 -5.81 2.64 -18.22
C ASP A 377 -5.64 1.39 -17.37
N LYS A 378 -6.43 0.34 -17.61
CA LYS A 378 -6.38 -0.92 -16.84
C LYS A 378 -5.76 -2.05 -17.64
N HIS A 379 -4.89 -2.82 -16.99
CA HIS A 379 -4.20 -3.98 -17.53
C HIS A 379 -4.14 -5.06 -16.46
N ASP A 380 -5.01 -6.09 -16.55
CA ASP A 380 -5.08 -7.20 -15.59
C ASP A 380 -5.14 -6.75 -14.11
N ASP A 381 -4.06 -6.94 -13.34
CA ASP A 381 -3.90 -6.58 -11.93
C ASP A 381 -3.38 -5.15 -11.69
N GLU A 382 -3.18 -4.38 -12.77
CA GLU A 382 -2.60 -3.05 -12.78
C GLU A 382 -3.56 -1.99 -13.35
N ALA A 383 -3.45 -0.77 -12.83
CA ALA A 383 -4.11 0.42 -13.35
C ALA A 383 -3.15 1.60 -13.38
N TYR A 384 -3.16 2.36 -14.48
CA TYR A 384 -2.36 3.57 -14.65
C TYR A 384 -3.27 4.80 -14.54
N LEU A 385 -3.03 5.61 -13.51
CA LEU A 385 -3.72 6.86 -13.26
C LEU A 385 -2.91 8.01 -13.85
N THR A 386 -3.33 8.53 -15.01
CA THR A 386 -2.71 9.71 -15.63
C THR A 386 -3.55 10.95 -15.37
N LEU A 387 -3.04 11.86 -14.56
CA LEU A 387 -3.60 13.19 -14.36
C LEU A 387 -2.98 14.17 -15.36
N ARG A 388 -3.81 14.93 -16.06
CA ARG A 388 -3.41 16.09 -16.85
C ARG A 388 -4.01 17.35 -16.26
N LEU A 389 -3.15 18.28 -15.85
CA LEU A 389 -3.55 19.56 -15.25
C LEU A 389 -3.06 20.71 -16.13
N MET A 390 -3.97 21.58 -16.56
CA MET A 390 -3.67 22.77 -17.36
C MET A 390 -4.08 24.04 -16.62
N ALA A 391 -3.16 24.98 -16.50
CA ALA A 391 -3.41 26.27 -15.87
C ALA A 391 -4.28 27.18 -16.75
N LEU A 392 -5.41 27.66 -16.23
CA LEU A 392 -6.24 28.70 -16.86
C LEU A 392 -5.76 30.12 -16.49
N GLU A 393 -5.06 30.21 -15.36
CA GLU A 393 -4.36 31.39 -14.85
C GLU A 393 -3.06 30.98 -14.16
N ASP A 394 -2.21 31.97 -13.84
CA ASP A 394 -1.00 31.75 -13.05
C ASP A 394 -1.37 31.23 -11.67
N VAL A 395 -0.94 30.02 -11.33
CA VAL A 395 -1.42 29.31 -10.14
C VAL A 395 -0.28 28.66 -9.37
N TYR A 396 -0.33 28.76 -8.04
CA TYR A 396 0.45 27.87 -7.16
C TYR A 396 -0.47 26.78 -6.64
N PHE A 397 -0.13 25.52 -6.85
CA PHE A 397 -1.03 24.41 -6.55
C PHE A 397 -0.34 23.26 -5.82
N ASN A 398 -1.17 22.47 -5.13
CA ASN A 398 -0.90 21.11 -4.66
C ASN A 398 -2.09 20.22 -5.00
N PHE A 399 -1.85 19.01 -5.48
CA PHE A 399 -2.89 18.06 -5.84
C PHE A 399 -2.70 16.78 -5.04
N ASN A 400 -3.76 16.28 -4.41
CA ASN A 400 -3.75 15.11 -3.54
C ASN A 400 -4.76 14.06 -4.02
N TYR A 401 -4.35 12.80 -4.09
CA TYR A 401 -5.19 11.61 -4.22
C TYR A 401 -5.30 10.87 -2.89
N ARG A 402 -6.46 10.24 -2.68
CA ARG A 402 -6.67 9.18 -1.69
C ARG A 402 -7.38 8.02 -2.36
N LEU A 403 -6.78 6.84 -2.26
CA LEU A 403 -7.34 5.59 -2.76
C LEU A 403 -7.66 4.67 -1.59
N LEU A 404 -8.95 4.48 -1.29
CA LEU A 404 -9.41 3.46 -0.35
C LEU A 404 -9.03 2.07 -0.87
N THR A 405 -8.44 1.28 0.02
CA THR A 405 -7.86 -0.02 -0.35
C THR A 405 -8.85 -1.18 -0.22
N GLY A 406 -9.97 -0.96 0.49
CA GLY A 406 -10.84 -2.02 0.97
C GLY A 406 -10.23 -2.88 2.09
N ILE A 407 -8.97 -2.63 2.47
CA ILE A 407 -8.28 -3.32 3.57
C ILE A 407 -8.47 -2.51 4.84
N LEU A 408 -8.79 -3.19 5.93
CA LEU A 408 -8.85 -2.54 7.22
C LEU A 408 -7.51 -2.07 7.70
N HIS A 409 -7.54 -0.90 8.32
CA HIS A 409 -6.39 -0.35 9.01
C HIS A 409 -5.87 -1.28 10.12
N ALA A 410 -6.78 -1.94 10.84
CA ALA A 410 -6.44 -2.89 11.91
C ALA A 410 -5.68 -4.14 11.43
N ASN A 411 -5.87 -4.57 10.17
CA ASN A 411 -5.17 -5.72 9.60
C ASN A 411 -3.92 -5.33 8.79
N SER A 412 -3.78 -4.05 8.49
CA SER A 412 -2.79 -3.52 7.56
C SER A 412 -1.38 -3.52 8.12
N GLN A 413 -0.46 -3.97 7.27
CA GLN A 413 0.97 -3.74 7.35
C GLN A 413 1.38 -2.89 6.14
N PHE A 414 2.04 -1.77 6.39
CA PHE A 414 2.41 -0.79 5.37
C PHE A 414 3.86 -0.95 4.93
N TYR A 415 4.14 -0.55 3.69
CA TYR A 415 5.47 -0.63 3.11
C TYR A 415 5.79 0.66 2.36
N MET A 416 6.86 1.34 2.78
CA MET A 416 7.50 2.44 2.05
C MET A 416 9.01 2.13 2.01
N PRO A 417 9.57 1.72 0.86
CA PRO A 417 10.92 1.16 0.76
C PRO A 417 11.98 2.07 1.38
N GLY A 418 12.80 1.53 2.27
CA GLY A 418 13.87 2.27 2.96
C GLY A 418 13.40 3.20 4.09
N PHE A 419 12.11 3.23 4.43
CA PHE A 419 11.56 4.18 5.40
C PHE A 419 10.47 3.62 6.33
N TRP A 420 9.62 2.70 5.84
CA TRP A 420 8.53 2.14 6.64
C TRP A 420 8.25 0.67 6.34
N TYR A 421 8.20 -0.15 7.40
CA TYR A 421 7.94 -1.58 7.34
C TYR A 421 6.90 -1.98 8.39
N ARG A 422 5.78 -2.53 7.92
CA ARG A 422 4.57 -2.88 8.68
C ARG A 422 3.98 -1.67 9.41
N ARG A 423 4.40 -1.45 10.65
CA ARG A 423 3.92 -0.40 11.54
C ARG A 423 5.09 0.34 12.21
N ASN A 424 6.34 0.14 11.77
CA ASN A 424 7.53 0.77 12.37
C ASN A 424 7.49 0.75 13.90
N GLN A 425 7.12 -0.40 14.50
CA GLN A 425 6.87 -0.46 15.95
C GLN A 425 8.15 -0.40 16.77
N ARG A 426 9.30 -0.64 16.14
CA ARG A 426 10.61 -0.53 16.78
C ARG A 426 11.07 0.92 16.88
N SER A 427 10.73 1.73 15.87
CA SER A 427 11.05 3.14 15.85
C SER A 427 10.49 3.87 17.07
N PRO A 428 11.30 4.72 17.74
CA PRO A 428 10.82 5.55 18.85
C PRO A 428 9.85 6.63 18.36
N LYS A 429 9.07 7.22 19.28
CA LYS A 429 8.11 8.32 18.98
C LYS A 429 8.75 9.54 18.33
N SER A 430 10.05 9.73 18.51
CA SER A 430 10.83 10.82 17.90
C SER A 430 11.30 10.52 16.47
N ALA A 431 10.95 9.35 15.93
CA ALA A 431 11.12 8.96 14.54
C ALA A 431 9.75 8.58 13.93
N PRO A 432 9.64 8.48 12.59
CA PRO A 432 8.44 8.00 11.91
C PRO A 432 8.02 6.62 12.42
N SER A 433 6.88 6.57 13.13
CA SER A 433 6.38 5.36 13.78
C SER A 433 4.88 5.40 13.95
N PHE A 434 4.27 4.23 14.03
CA PHE A 434 2.82 4.08 14.28
C PHE A 434 2.42 4.55 15.68
N GLN A 435 3.39 4.68 16.60
CA GLN A 435 3.16 5.26 17.93
C GLN A 435 2.92 6.77 17.89
N THR A 436 3.45 7.44 16.86
CA THR A 436 3.30 8.89 16.67
C THR A 436 2.07 9.22 15.84
N SER A 437 1.82 8.44 14.78
CA SER A 437 0.63 8.55 13.95
C SER A 437 0.44 7.25 13.18
N ASP A 438 -0.82 6.87 12.96
CA ASP A 438 -1.21 5.74 12.12
C ASP A 438 -1.49 6.14 10.66
N SER A 439 -1.17 7.39 10.31
CA SER A 439 -1.25 7.96 8.97
C SER A 439 0.04 8.71 8.66
N TRP A 440 0.67 8.44 7.53
CA TRP A 440 1.93 9.06 7.12
C TRP A 440 1.98 9.23 5.60
N VAL A 441 2.30 10.45 5.16
CA VAL A 441 2.77 10.72 3.80
C VAL A 441 4.14 11.35 3.86
N VAL A 442 4.99 10.98 2.91
CA VAL A 442 6.38 11.46 2.85
C VAL A 442 6.74 11.88 1.44
N ARG A 443 7.72 12.77 1.35
CA ARG A 443 8.33 13.17 0.10
C ARG A 443 9.01 11.96 -0.57
N GLU A 444 8.82 11.81 -1.87
CA GLU A 444 9.26 10.63 -2.62
C GLU A 444 10.76 10.32 -2.52
N ASP A 445 11.61 11.34 -2.37
CA ASP A 445 13.06 11.14 -2.25
C ASP A 445 13.50 10.38 -0.99
N ARG A 446 12.63 10.27 0.03
CA ARG A 446 12.84 9.45 1.22
C ARG A 446 12.91 7.95 0.94
N LEU A 447 12.37 7.55 -0.21
CA LEU A 447 12.04 6.17 -0.52
C LEU A 447 12.98 5.59 -1.57
N SER A 448 13.50 4.40 -1.30
CA SER A 448 14.40 3.68 -2.22
C SER A 448 13.71 3.32 -3.55
N ALA A 449 12.38 3.25 -3.54
CA ALA A 449 11.52 3.38 -4.72
C ALA A 449 10.30 4.23 -4.33
N PRO A 450 9.87 5.21 -5.16
CA PRO A 450 8.78 6.12 -4.82
C PRO A 450 7.42 5.42 -4.95
N LEU A 451 7.12 4.60 -3.94
CA LEU A 451 5.90 3.80 -3.82
C LEU A 451 5.47 3.68 -2.36
N THR A 452 4.20 3.35 -2.17
CA THR A 452 3.62 2.92 -0.91
C THR A 452 2.78 1.68 -1.15
N GLY A 453 2.74 0.78 -0.18
CA GLY A 453 1.94 -0.43 -0.25
C GLY A 453 1.24 -0.73 1.06
N VAL A 454 0.10 -1.40 0.96
CA VAL A 454 -0.62 -2.01 2.08
C VAL A 454 -0.73 -3.51 1.84
N PHE A 455 -0.50 -4.29 2.89
CA PHE A 455 -0.67 -5.73 2.94
C PHE A 455 -1.62 -6.11 4.07
N ASP A 456 -2.64 -6.91 3.74
CA ASP A 456 -3.57 -7.48 4.71
C ASP A 456 -2.99 -8.77 5.31
N SER A 457 -2.56 -8.67 6.56
CA SER A 457 -2.00 -9.82 7.30
C SER A 457 -2.99 -10.96 7.57
N LYS A 458 -4.30 -10.78 7.32
CA LYS A 458 -5.32 -11.82 7.49
C LYS A 458 -5.61 -12.59 6.21
N THR A 459 -5.62 -11.90 5.08
CA THR A 459 -6.12 -12.43 3.81
C THR A 459 -5.01 -12.65 2.78
N GLY A 460 -3.87 -11.99 2.97
CA GLY A 460 -2.76 -11.92 2.03
C GLY A 460 -2.96 -10.90 0.90
N ALA A 461 -4.10 -10.20 0.85
CA ALA A 461 -4.37 -9.19 -0.17
C ALA A 461 -3.41 -7.99 -0.03
N SER A 462 -3.02 -7.40 -1.15
CA SER A 462 -2.18 -6.21 -1.15
C SER A 462 -2.57 -5.21 -2.24
N LEU A 463 -2.30 -3.93 -1.97
CA LEU A 463 -2.41 -2.85 -2.94
C LEU A 463 -1.18 -1.96 -2.86
N VAL A 464 -0.59 -1.63 -4.00
CA VAL A 464 0.60 -0.78 -4.12
C VAL A 464 0.30 0.36 -5.07
N VAL A 465 0.70 1.58 -4.70
CA VAL A 465 0.77 2.72 -5.62
C VAL A 465 2.23 3.08 -5.80
N SER A 466 2.68 3.23 -7.04
CA SER A 466 4.04 3.66 -7.39
C SER A 466 4.03 4.80 -8.39
N ARG A 467 5.01 5.70 -8.25
CA ARG A 467 5.21 6.83 -9.14
C ARG A 467 5.91 6.39 -10.42
N THR A 468 5.33 6.73 -11.57
CA THR A 468 5.93 6.47 -12.89
C THR A 468 6.20 7.76 -13.66
N GLY A 469 7.26 7.77 -14.47
CA GLY A 469 7.69 8.93 -15.25
C GLY A 469 9.08 9.46 -14.86
N GLU A 470 9.44 10.62 -15.41
CA GLU A 470 10.76 11.23 -15.20
C GLU A 470 10.82 12.04 -13.90
N LEU A 471 11.76 11.69 -13.02
CA LEU A 471 11.99 12.31 -11.71
C LEU A 471 13.38 12.99 -11.65
N SER A 472 13.61 14.01 -12.47
CA SER A 472 14.95 14.53 -12.76
C SER A 472 15.27 15.94 -12.22
N VAL A 473 14.28 16.67 -11.69
CA VAL A 473 14.45 18.06 -11.24
C VAL A 473 13.95 18.27 -9.81
N ASP A 474 14.61 19.16 -9.06
CA ASP A 474 14.20 19.60 -7.74
C ASP A 474 14.51 21.09 -7.51
N ALA A 475 13.86 21.68 -6.51
CA ALA A 475 14.01 23.07 -6.13
C ALA A 475 14.34 23.22 -4.65
N LEU A 476 15.04 24.31 -4.31
CA LEU A 476 15.29 24.67 -2.92
C LEU A 476 14.00 25.13 -2.24
N THR A 477 13.91 24.85 -0.95
CA THR A 477 12.78 25.19 -0.10
C THR A 477 13.15 26.38 0.76
N THR A 478 12.29 27.41 0.81
CA THR A 478 12.57 28.62 1.60
C THR A 478 12.41 28.41 3.11
N HIS A 479 11.66 27.39 3.51
CA HIS A 479 11.40 27.00 4.90
C HIS A 479 11.15 25.48 5.00
N LYS A 480 11.14 24.93 6.22
CA LYS A 480 11.14 23.48 6.50
C LYS A 480 9.83 22.95 7.11
N GLU A 481 8.79 23.78 7.23
CA GLU A 481 7.49 23.43 7.83
C GLU A 481 6.38 24.34 7.30
N GLY A 482 5.11 23.90 7.36
CA GLY A 482 3.96 24.67 6.90
C GLY A 482 3.80 24.69 5.37
N GLU A 483 3.06 25.68 4.87
CA GLU A 483 2.78 25.86 3.44
C GLU A 483 3.96 26.53 2.72
N VAL A 484 4.73 25.75 1.94
CA VAL A 484 5.93 26.24 1.24
C VAL A 484 5.68 26.53 -0.24
N ILE A 485 6.07 27.73 -0.71
CA ILE A 485 6.17 28.00 -2.15
C ILE A 485 7.58 27.62 -2.62
N LEU A 486 7.65 26.76 -3.62
CA LEU A 486 8.92 26.30 -4.18
C LEU A 486 9.60 27.40 -5.00
N SER A 487 10.93 27.49 -4.92
CA SER A 487 11.70 28.50 -5.66
C SER A 487 11.82 28.21 -7.16
N GLY A 488 11.36 27.04 -7.61
CA GLY A 488 11.51 26.56 -8.98
C GLY A 488 10.73 25.26 -9.21
N GLU A 489 11.06 24.57 -10.30
CA GLU A 489 10.43 23.30 -10.64
C GLU A 489 10.91 22.15 -9.76
N THR A 490 10.02 21.23 -9.44
CA THR A 490 10.36 19.95 -8.82
C THR A 490 9.62 18.85 -9.55
N SER A 491 10.21 17.67 -9.64
CA SER A 491 9.55 16.45 -10.10
C SER A 491 9.02 15.61 -8.94
N LEU A 492 9.36 15.97 -7.70
CA LEU A 492 9.03 15.22 -6.50
C LEU A 492 7.62 15.49 -6.02
N GLY A 493 6.84 14.41 -5.93
CA GLY A 493 5.58 14.33 -5.24
C GLY A 493 5.72 13.80 -3.82
N PHE A 494 4.61 13.27 -3.31
CA PHE A 494 4.56 12.56 -2.04
C PHE A 494 3.73 11.29 -2.18
N ILE A 495 3.99 10.35 -1.28
CA ILE A 495 3.30 9.07 -1.24
C ILE A 495 3.30 8.51 0.19
N GLY A 496 2.28 7.72 0.53
CA GLY A 496 2.13 7.11 1.85
C GLY A 496 0.76 6.50 2.08
N PHE A 497 0.32 6.46 3.34
CA PHE A 497 -0.93 5.82 3.72
C PHE A 497 -1.65 6.62 4.81
N GLU A 498 -2.97 6.45 4.88
CA GLU A 498 -3.82 7.10 5.87
C GLU A 498 -4.82 6.10 6.47
N ASN A 499 -5.24 6.35 7.71
CA ASN A 499 -6.38 5.73 8.34
C ASN A 499 -7.62 6.62 8.15
N LEU A 500 -8.57 6.16 7.34
CA LEU A 500 -9.85 6.84 7.11
C LEU A 500 -10.95 6.02 7.78
N ASP A 501 -11.32 6.42 9.01
CA ASP A 501 -12.38 5.80 9.81
C ASP A 501 -12.25 4.27 9.95
N GLY A 502 -11.01 3.77 10.11
CA GLY A 502 -10.72 2.34 10.27
C GLY A 502 -10.39 1.62 8.97
N GLN A 503 -10.49 2.29 7.82
CA GLN A 503 -10.04 1.79 6.52
C GLN A 503 -8.66 2.32 6.16
N SER A 504 -7.83 1.47 5.54
CA SER A 504 -6.57 1.92 4.96
C SER A 504 -6.81 2.60 3.62
N ALA A 505 -6.21 3.77 3.45
CA ALA A 505 -6.10 4.46 2.18
C ALA A 505 -4.63 4.62 1.79
N LEU A 506 -4.33 4.56 0.50
CA LEU A 506 -3.05 5.00 -0.04
C LEU A 506 -3.20 6.46 -0.47
N ALA A 507 -2.34 7.32 0.05
CA ALA A 507 -2.35 8.76 -0.19
C ALA A 507 -1.12 9.16 -0.99
N PHE A 508 -1.31 9.90 -2.08
CA PHE A 508 -0.24 10.28 -3.00
C PHE A 508 -0.60 11.54 -3.77
N GLY A 509 0.39 12.28 -4.26
CA GLY A 509 0.10 13.55 -4.92
C GLY A 509 1.33 14.36 -5.28
N TYR A 510 1.11 15.62 -5.65
CA TYR A 510 2.14 16.50 -6.20
C TYR A 510 1.84 18.01 -6.05
N PRO A 511 2.83 18.86 -5.74
CA PRO A 511 4.20 18.51 -5.37
C PRO A 511 4.23 17.96 -3.93
N TYR A 512 5.42 17.66 -3.42
CA TYR A 512 5.59 16.93 -2.16
C TYR A 512 4.89 17.55 -0.92
N LYS A 513 4.61 16.67 0.03
CA LYS A 513 4.02 16.91 1.35
C LYS A 513 4.61 15.89 2.32
N GLU A 514 4.91 16.30 3.55
CA GLU A 514 5.21 15.37 4.65
C GLU A 514 4.24 15.65 5.80
N ALA A 515 3.43 14.66 6.17
CA ALA A 515 2.41 14.78 7.21
C ALA A 515 2.23 13.46 7.97
N PRO A 516 1.86 13.50 9.26
CA PRO A 516 1.59 14.70 10.09
C PRO A 516 2.85 15.40 10.61
N LYS A 517 4.02 14.86 10.27
CA LYS A 517 5.34 15.39 10.66
C LYS A 517 6.32 15.25 9.51
N SER A 518 7.28 16.16 9.46
CA SER A 518 8.45 16.07 8.58
C SER A 518 9.64 15.50 9.37
N TYR A 519 10.37 14.53 8.81
CA TYR A 519 11.52 13.94 9.52
C TYR A 519 12.82 14.70 9.20
N LEU A 520 13.20 15.63 10.08
CA LEU A 520 14.32 16.54 9.78
C LEU A 520 15.68 15.89 9.98
N ARG A 521 15.88 15.19 11.08
CA ARG A 521 17.16 14.57 11.44
C ARG A 521 16.96 13.46 12.45
N LYS A 522 18.03 12.75 12.79
CA LYS A 522 18.01 11.67 13.78
C LYS A 522 17.16 12.04 15.00
N LEU A 523 16.10 11.27 15.24
CA LEU A 523 15.17 11.42 16.36
C LEU A 523 14.55 12.83 16.49
N THR A 524 14.34 13.52 15.37
CA THR A 524 13.75 14.87 15.35
C THR A 524 12.64 14.96 14.30
N LEU A 525 11.39 14.96 14.78
CA LEU A 525 10.21 15.26 13.98
C LEU A 525 9.88 16.75 14.08
N ALA A 526 9.65 17.39 12.93
CA ALA A 526 9.13 18.74 12.82
C ALA A 526 7.65 18.72 12.43
N PRO A 527 6.93 19.86 12.54
CA PRO A 527 5.61 20.02 11.95
C PRO A 527 5.55 19.59 10.49
N GLU A 528 4.34 19.31 10.02
CA GLU A 528 4.05 18.97 8.64
C GLU A 528 4.48 20.08 7.67
N ILE A 529 4.70 19.71 6.42
CA ILE A 529 5.05 20.60 5.31
C ILE A 529 4.18 20.25 4.11
N GLU A 530 3.66 21.25 3.42
CA GLU A 530 2.93 21.10 2.16
C GLU A 530 3.49 22.06 1.13
N ALA A 531 4.01 21.55 0.03
CA ALA A 531 4.61 22.36 -1.02
C ALA A 531 3.59 22.80 -2.07
N TYR A 532 3.84 23.97 -2.64
CA TYR A 532 3.05 24.56 -3.71
C TYR A 532 3.98 24.95 -4.86
N ARG A 533 3.72 24.41 -6.05
CA ARG A 533 4.48 24.70 -7.26
C ARG A 533 3.73 25.71 -8.12
N PHE A 534 4.47 26.65 -8.68
CA PHE A 534 3.96 27.57 -9.71
C PHE A 534 3.75 26.85 -11.05
N LEU A 535 2.59 27.06 -11.67
CA LEU A 535 2.30 26.71 -13.05
C LEU A 535 1.79 27.96 -13.78
N GLU A 536 2.52 28.38 -14.81
CA GLU A 536 2.18 29.53 -15.64
C GLU A 536 0.92 29.25 -16.47
N LYS A 537 0.09 30.28 -16.66
CA LYS A 537 -1.11 30.22 -17.51
C LYS A 537 -0.84 29.56 -18.87
N GLY A 538 -1.70 28.62 -19.24
CA GLY A 538 -1.63 27.87 -20.49
C GLY A 538 -0.62 26.72 -20.50
N LYS A 539 0.20 26.55 -19.46
CA LYS A 539 1.07 25.38 -19.32
C LYS A 539 0.28 24.17 -18.81
N THR A 540 0.75 23.00 -19.21
CA THR A 540 0.19 21.69 -18.84
C THR A 540 1.23 20.88 -18.09
N LEU A 541 0.79 20.19 -17.04
CA LEU A 541 1.51 19.16 -16.34
C LEU A 541 0.83 17.80 -16.56
N SER A 542 1.60 16.74 -16.67
CA SER A 542 1.09 15.36 -16.73
C SER A 542 1.83 14.49 -15.72
N LEU A 543 1.07 13.74 -14.93
CA LEU A 543 1.56 12.93 -13.82
C LEU A 543 0.94 11.53 -13.93
N THR A 544 1.74 10.48 -13.80
CA THR A 544 1.26 9.10 -13.87
C THR A 544 1.60 8.33 -12.60
N TRP A 545 0.64 7.57 -12.09
CA TRP A 545 0.85 6.61 -11.03
C TRP A 545 0.37 5.24 -11.48
N LYS A 546 1.12 4.20 -11.12
CA LYS A 546 0.72 2.81 -11.30
C LYS A 546 0.11 2.34 -9.99
N VAL A 547 -1.06 1.72 -10.06
CA VAL A 547 -1.72 1.02 -8.97
C VAL A 547 -1.66 -0.47 -9.30
N LYS A 548 -1.15 -1.28 -8.39
CA LYS A 548 -1.07 -2.73 -8.55
C LYS A 548 -1.71 -3.43 -7.39
N SER A 549 -2.64 -4.32 -7.69
CA SER A 549 -3.25 -5.24 -6.73
C SER A 549 -2.48 -6.56 -6.73
N GLY A 550 -2.49 -7.26 -5.61
CA GLY A 550 -1.74 -8.52 -5.50
C GLY A 550 -2.19 -9.37 -4.33
N LYS A 551 -1.58 -10.56 -4.24
CA LYS A 551 -1.74 -11.46 -3.12
C LYS A 551 -0.38 -12.06 -2.76
N ALA A 552 0.02 -11.90 -1.50
CA ALA A 552 1.27 -12.44 -0.98
C ALA A 552 0.99 -13.43 0.16
N LEU A 553 1.92 -14.38 0.34
CA LEU A 553 1.82 -15.40 1.39
C LEU A 553 2.01 -14.81 2.79
N ASP A 554 2.95 -13.88 2.90
CA ASP A 554 3.31 -13.14 4.10
C ASP A 554 3.95 -11.80 3.71
N PHE A 555 4.37 -11.01 4.70
CA PHE A 555 4.96 -9.70 4.44
C PHE A 555 6.33 -9.78 3.75
N SER A 556 7.10 -10.85 3.96
CA SER A 556 8.38 -11.06 3.27
C SER A 556 8.16 -11.33 1.78
N ASP A 557 7.16 -12.15 1.45
CA ASP A 557 6.73 -12.41 0.09
C ASP A 557 6.18 -11.14 -0.59
N PHE A 558 5.42 -10.32 0.15
CA PHE A 558 4.95 -9.01 -0.33
C PHE A 558 6.11 -8.05 -0.67
N ILE A 559 7.14 -7.97 0.18
CA ILE A 559 8.35 -7.17 -0.11
C ILE A 559 9.06 -7.72 -1.33
N CYS A 560 9.21 -9.05 -1.44
CA CYS A 560 9.82 -9.69 -2.59
C CYS A 560 9.11 -9.25 -3.87
N GLN A 561 7.82 -9.59 -4.02
CA GLN A 561 7.00 -9.28 -5.19
C GLN A 561 7.01 -7.78 -5.55
N THR A 562 6.89 -6.92 -4.54
CA THR A 562 6.89 -5.45 -4.76
C THR A 562 8.25 -4.95 -5.22
N TRP A 563 9.35 -5.49 -4.69
CA TRP A 563 10.70 -5.15 -5.14
C TRP A 563 10.94 -5.63 -6.58
N GLU A 564 10.45 -6.81 -6.96
CA GLU A 564 10.52 -7.33 -8.35
C GLU A 564 9.85 -6.37 -9.32
N ASP A 565 8.59 -5.99 -9.03
CA ASP A 565 7.82 -5.05 -9.84
C ASP A 565 8.50 -3.68 -9.95
N SER A 566 9.08 -3.21 -8.84
CA SER A 566 9.80 -1.94 -8.80
C SER A 566 11.08 -2.00 -9.63
N TYR A 567 11.86 -3.07 -9.51
CA TYR A 567 13.06 -3.27 -10.30
C TYR A 567 12.73 -3.29 -11.80
N ASP A 568 11.70 -4.02 -12.20
CA ASP A 568 11.28 -4.13 -13.59
C ASP A 568 10.69 -2.83 -14.15
N THR A 569 10.14 -1.99 -13.27
CA THR A 569 9.63 -0.65 -13.59
C THR A 569 10.77 0.36 -13.80
N TYR A 570 11.73 0.43 -12.88
CA TYR A 570 12.80 1.45 -12.94
C TYR A 570 14.01 1.02 -13.77
N ARG A 571 14.28 -0.29 -13.86
CA ARG A 571 15.40 -0.91 -14.59
C ARG A 571 16.72 -0.16 -14.37
N PRO A 572 17.21 -0.10 -13.12
CA PRO A 572 18.41 0.66 -12.80
C PRO A 572 19.60 0.15 -13.61
N MET A 573 20.33 1.07 -14.23
CA MET A 573 21.52 0.76 -15.01
C MET A 573 22.79 1.09 -14.22
N PRO A 574 23.90 0.36 -14.45
CA PRO A 574 25.21 0.74 -13.95
C PRO A 574 25.56 2.21 -14.22
N VAL A 575 26.37 2.79 -13.34
CA VAL A 575 26.83 4.17 -13.46
C VAL A 575 28.18 4.19 -14.16
N ASP A 576 28.38 5.15 -15.04
CA ASP A 576 29.69 5.41 -15.63
C ASP A 576 30.63 6.00 -14.57
N THR A 577 31.78 5.35 -14.36
CA THR A 577 32.71 5.68 -13.28
C THR A 577 34.04 6.18 -13.82
N LEU A 578 34.62 7.19 -13.17
CA LEU A 578 35.92 7.76 -13.55
C LEU A 578 37.11 6.84 -13.28
N CYS A 579 36.99 5.89 -12.36
CA CYS A 579 38.10 5.04 -11.92
C CYS A 579 37.79 3.55 -12.09
N SER A 580 38.79 2.80 -12.55
CA SER A 580 38.85 1.35 -12.49
C SER A 580 38.94 0.86 -11.04
N VAL A 581 38.67 -0.43 -10.82
CA VAL A 581 38.78 -1.06 -9.49
C VAL A 581 40.20 -0.99 -8.94
N GLU A 582 41.20 -1.15 -9.81
CA GLU A 582 42.62 -1.04 -9.43
C GLU A 582 42.97 0.36 -8.95
N GLU A 583 42.53 1.39 -9.69
CA GLU A 583 42.72 2.79 -9.28
C GLU A 583 42.00 3.11 -7.97
N VAL A 584 40.79 2.59 -7.77
CA VAL A 584 40.05 2.75 -6.52
C VAL A 584 40.84 2.18 -5.34
N LYS A 585 41.33 0.93 -5.43
CA LYS A 585 42.13 0.31 -4.36
C LYS A 585 43.44 1.07 -4.14
N ASN A 586 44.08 1.53 -5.21
CA ASN A 586 45.29 2.35 -5.10
C ASN A 586 45.02 3.67 -4.36
N VAL A 587 43.94 4.39 -4.67
CA VAL A 587 43.58 5.63 -3.98
C VAL A 587 43.20 5.37 -2.52
N LEU A 588 42.33 4.38 -2.25
CA LEU A 588 41.93 4.00 -0.90
C LEU A 588 43.13 3.60 -0.03
N SER A 589 44.16 2.97 -0.61
CA SER A 589 45.36 2.58 0.15
C SER A 589 46.12 3.76 0.78
N ARG A 590 45.91 5.00 0.30
CA ARG A 590 46.47 6.22 0.91
C ARG A 590 45.93 6.45 2.31
N TYR A 591 44.68 6.05 2.59
CA TYR A 591 44.12 6.09 3.93
C TYR A 591 44.96 5.24 4.89
N PHE A 592 45.37 4.02 4.54
CA PHE A 592 46.16 3.15 5.42
C PHE A 592 47.51 3.73 5.83
N VAL A 593 48.11 4.57 4.98
CA VAL A 593 49.37 5.25 5.27
C VAL A 593 49.14 6.49 6.14
N THR A 594 48.21 7.34 5.71
CA THR A 594 48.04 8.69 6.29
C THR A 594 47.21 8.74 7.56
N SER A 595 46.43 7.68 7.85
CA SER A 595 45.62 7.57 9.06
C SER A 595 46.34 6.88 10.22
N LEU A 596 47.57 6.41 10.03
CA LEU A 596 48.28 5.66 11.07
C LEU A 596 48.54 6.53 12.30
N VAL A 597 48.16 6.02 13.47
CA VAL A 597 48.49 6.59 14.77
C VAL A 597 49.37 5.61 15.52
N ASP A 598 50.59 6.03 15.83
CA ASP A 598 51.63 5.18 16.42
C ASP A 598 52.35 5.79 17.63
N LYS A 599 51.85 6.93 18.12
CA LYS A 599 52.32 7.59 19.35
C LYS A 599 51.89 6.86 20.64
N TYR A 600 50.97 5.91 20.55
CA TYR A 600 50.42 5.17 21.69
C TYR A 600 50.87 3.69 21.70
N PRO A 601 50.77 2.99 22.85
CA PRO A 601 51.04 1.55 22.91
C PRO A 601 50.16 0.71 21.99
N LEU A 602 48.91 1.14 21.76
CA LEU A 602 48.01 0.56 20.79
C LEU A 602 48.14 1.35 19.48
N VAL A 603 48.58 0.68 18.41
CA VAL A 603 48.80 1.28 17.07
C VAL A 603 47.59 0.94 16.20
N TYR A 604 47.07 1.92 15.47
CA TYR A 604 45.84 1.76 14.68
C TYR A 604 45.79 2.74 13.51
N ASN A 605 44.89 2.48 12.56
CA ASN A 605 44.45 3.47 11.59
C ASN A 605 43.25 4.24 12.17
N SER A 606 43.40 5.55 12.34
CA SER A 606 42.35 6.43 12.86
C SER A 606 41.24 6.59 11.83
N GLY A 607 40.03 6.19 12.20
CA GLY A 607 38.91 6.10 11.26
C GLY A 607 37.54 6.38 11.85
N ALA A 608 37.45 6.69 13.15
CA ALA A 608 36.20 7.04 13.81
C ALA A 608 36.20 8.54 14.17
N HIS A 609 35.09 9.22 13.96
CA HIS A 609 34.90 10.63 14.33
C HIS A 609 35.97 11.58 13.76
N ILE A 610 36.25 11.45 12.46
CA ILE A 610 37.20 12.30 11.73
C ILE A 610 36.45 13.52 11.17
N ARG A 611 37.11 14.68 11.07
CA ARG A 611 36.54 15.87 10.42
C ARG A 611 36.80 15.84 8.93
N VAL A 612 35.78 16.17 8.12
CA VAL A 612 35.85 16.11 6.65
C VAL A 612 36.80 17.17 6.07
N ASP A 613 36.92 18.33 6.73
CA ASP A 613 37.66 19.52 6.28
C ASP A 613 39.19 19.42 6.43
N ASP A 614 39.70 18.52 7.28
CA ASP A 614 41.14 18.32 7.46
C ASP A 614 41.61 16.85 7.41
N CYS A 615 40.69 15.90 7.61
CA CYS A 615 40.95 14.47 7.74
C CYS A 615 42.09 14.14 8.74
N ARG A 616 42.14 14.86 9.87
CA ARG A 616 43.19 14.69 10.87
C ARG A 616 42.97 13.44 11.72
N PRO A 617 43.98 12.56 11.87
CA PRO A 617 43.92 11.43 12.81
C PRO A 617 43.73 11.88 14.26
N ASN A 618 42.94 11.13 15.02
CA ASN A 618 42.61 11.36 16.43
C ASN A 618 42.98 10.18 17.35
N GLY A 619 42.72 10.31 18.65
CA GLY A 619 43.00 9.32 19.70
C GLY A 619 42.12 8.06 19.73
N ILE A 620 41.17 7.89 18.81
CA ILE A 620 40.12 6.86 18.94
C ILE A 620 40.47 5.62 18.11
N ALA A 621 40.60 4.48 18.80
CA ALA A 621 40.77 3.16 18.21
C ALA A 621 39.51 2.31 18.44
N GLU A 622 38.95 1.71 17.38
CA GLU A 622 37.73 0.88 17.47
C GLU A 622 37.85 -0.42 16.63
N VAL A 623 37.69 -1.56 17.32
CA VAL A 623 37.73 -2.91 16.73
C VAL A 623 36.32 -3.28 16.27
N GLY A 624 36.01 -2.95 15.02
CA GLY A 624 34.67 -3.16 14.46
C GLY A 624 33.92 -1.85 14.26
N PHE A 625 32.59 -1.96 14.10
CA PHE A 625 31.63 -0.91 13.81
C PHE A 625 32.17 0.14 12.82
N ILE A 626 32.43 1.37 13.28
CA ILE A 626 32.83 2.48 12.41
C ILE A 626 34.36 2.60 12.26
N GLY A 627 35.16 2.06 13.19
CA GLY A 627 36.62 2.10 13.12
C GLY A 627 37.26 1.03 12.25
N ARG A 628 36.77 -0.22 12.32
CA ARG A 628 37.27 -1.38 11.53
C ARG A 628 38.79 -1.56 11.53
N THR A 629 39.48 -1.22 12.63
CA THR A 629 40.95 -1.14 12.65
C THR A 629 41.64 -2.41 12.16
N LEU A 630 41.27 -3.58 12.68
CA LEU A 630 41.92 -4.85 12.32
C LEU A 630 41.63 -5.29 10.88
N LEU A 631 40.44 -4.99 10.36
CA LEU A 631 40.08 -5.32 8.98
C LEU A 631 40.85 -4.45 7.99
N ASN A 632 40.98 -3.15 8.28
CA ASN A 632 41.80 -2.26 7.47
C ASN A 632 43.28 -2.63 7.50
N ALA A 633 43.81 -3.03 8.67
CA ALA A 633 45.18 -3.55 8.77
C ALA A 633 45.37 -4.83 7.93
N PHE A 634 44.39 -5.73 7.91
CA PHE A 634 44.44 -6.91 7.04
C PHE A 634 44.39 -6.53 5.56
N ASN A 635 43.48 -5.64 5.16
CA ASN A 635 43.37 -5.15 3.79
C ASN A 635 44.68 -4.49 3.31
N ALA A 636 45.29 -3.67 4.15
CA ALA A 636 46.60 -3.07 3.91
C ALA A 636 47.73 -4.11 3.83
N TRP A 637 47.71 -5.13 4.69
CA TRP A 637 48.69 -6.22 4.71
C TRP A 637 48.63 -7.04 3.43
N GLU A 638 47.45 -7.52 3.04
CA GLU A 638 47.24 -8.31 1.83
C GLU A 638 47.67 -7.52 0.59
N TYR A 639 47.22 -6.27 0.46
CA TYR A 639 47.56 -5.41 -0.67
C TYR A 639 49.04 -5.03 -0.71
N GLY A 640 49.65 -4.82 0.46
CA GLY A 640 51.07 -4.55 0.59
C GLY A 640 51.93 -5.67 0.01
N TRP A 641 51.56 -6.93 0.29
CA TRP A 641 52.22 -8.09 -0.33
C TRP A 641 51.92 -8.23 -1.82
N GLN A 642 50.67 -8.01 -2.25
CA GLN A 642 50.29 -8.11 -3.67
C GLN A 642 51.01 -7.08 -4.55
N MET A 643 51.17 -5.85 -4.06
CA MET A 643 51.76 -4.73 -4.81
C MET A 643 53.19 -4.40 -4.42
N ASN A 644 53.82 -5.22 -3.57
CA ASN A 644 55.17 -5.00 -3.04
C ASN A 644 55.36 -3.60 -2.39
N ARG A 645 54.39 -3.16 -1.58
CA ARG A 645 54.41 -1.89 -0.86
C ARG A 645 54.81 -2.08 0.60
N HIS A 646 56.10 -1.95 0.87
CA HIS A 646 56.70 -2.23 2.18
C HIS A 646 56.15 -1.36 3.32
N GLU A 647 55.76 -0.11 3.05
CA GLU A 647 55.17 0.77 4.05
C GLU A 647 53.82 0.24 4.56
N LEU A 648 53.00 -0.37 3.71
CA LEU A 648 51.73 -0.99 4.12
C LEU A 648 51.96 -2.24 4.95
N ILE A 649 52.93 -3.07 4.54
CA ILE A 649 53.34 -4.28 5.28
C ILE A 649 53.84 -3.88 6.68
N ASN A 650 54.76 -2.92 6.77
CA ASN A 650 55.34 -2.48 8.03
C ASN A 650 54.30 -1.85 8.96
N ASN A 651 53.42 -0.98 8.45
CA ASN A 651 52.38 -0.35 9.26
C ASN A 651 51.40 -1.40 9.82
N SER A 652 50.96 -2.34 8.98
CA SER A 652 50.01 -3.38 9.41
C SER A 652 50.65 -4.34 10.43
N ALA A 653 51.92 -4.70 10.26
CA ALA A 653 52.65 -5.49 11.26
C ALA A 653 52.69 -4.80 12.63
N ARG A 654 52.89 -3.47 12.66
CA ARG A 654 52.87 -2.70 13.91
C ARG A 654 51.48 -2.71 14.56
N ILE A 655 50.41 -2.59 13.77
CA ILE A 655 49.03 -2.69 14.27
C ILE A 655 48.80 -4.07 14.89
N PHE A 656 49.01 -5.16 14.15
CA PHE A 656 48.83 -6.52 14.67
C PHE A 656 49.71 -6.78 15.90
N GLY A 657 50.99 -6.42 15.87
CA GLY A 657 51.87 -6.58 17.03
C GLY A 657 51.40 -5.81 18.26
N SER A 658 50.91 -4.59 18.08
CA SER A 658 50.40 -3.77 19.18
C SER A 658 49.09 -4.32 19.76
N TYR A 659 48.18 -4.83 18.92
CA TYR A 659 46.91 -5.40 19.36
C TYR A 659 47.09 -6.74 20.08
N LEU A 660 48.04 -7.56 19.62
CA LEU A 660 48.39 -8.82 20.32
C LEU A 660 48.78 -8.54 21.78
N LYS A 661 49.55 -7.46 21.99
CA LYS A 661 50.08 -7.07 23.30
C LYS A 661 49.11 -6.24 24.15
N ASN A 662 48.40 -5.28 23.55
CA ASN A 662 47.68 -4.22 24.26
C ASN A 662 46.18 -4.13 23.91
N GLY A 663 45.71 -4.96 22.96
CA GLY A 663 44.36 -4.87 22.38
C GLY A 663 43.32 -5.77 23.03
N PHE A 664 43.65 -6.44 24.14
CA PHE A 664 42.76 -7.36 24.83
C PHE A 664 42.49 -6.95 26.28
N THR A 665 41.28 -7.21 26.76
CA THR A 665 40.93 -7.11 28.19
C THR A 665 41.56 -8.25 28.97
N SER A 666 41.50 -8.18 30.31
CA SER A 666 41.96 -9.26 31.19
C SER A 666 41.21 -10.57 30.98
N ALA A 667 39.93 -10.49 30.62
CA ALA A 667 39.08 -11.64 30.28
C ALA A 667 39.30 -12.18 28.85
N GLY A 668 40.17 -11.55 28.06
CA GLY A 668 40.52 -12.01 26.71
C GLY A 668 39.56 -11.55 25.60
N PHE A 669 38.72 -10.54 25.86
CA PHE A 669 37.94 -9.87 24.81
C PHE A 669 38.77 -8.79 24.12
N PHE A 670 38.40 -8.40 22.89
CA PHE A 670 38.99 -7.21 22.30
C PHE A 670 38.58 -5.96 23.09
N ARG A 671 39.55 -5.07 23.33
CA ARG A 671 39.27 -3.69 23.75
C ARG A 671 38.65 -2.97 22.56
N GLU A 672 37.33 -2.97 22.50
CA GLU A 672 36.61 -2.67 21.26
C GLU A 672 36.47 -1.18 20.93
N TYR A 673 36.51 -0.30 21.93
CA TYR A 673 36.53 1.15 21.76
C TYR A 673 37.43 1.77 22.83
N VAL A 674 38.52 2.43 22.41
CA VAL A 674 39.48 3.08 23.29
C VAL A 674 39.74 4.50 22.78
N ASP A 675 39.55 5.48 23.65
CA ASP A 675 39.99 6.86 23.44
C ASP A 675 41.29 7.09 24.21
N LEU A 676 42.40 7.12 23.46
CA LEU A 676 43.76 7.24 24.00
C LEU A 676 44.16 8.70 24.26
N GLU A 677 43.39 9.67 23.75
CA GLU A 677 43.60 11.09 24.06
C GLU A 677 42.97 11.44 25.41
N GLU A 678 41.75 10.95 25.66
CA GLU A 678 41.05 11.16 26.93
C GLU A 678 41.37 10.09 27.98
N GLY A 679 42.03 8.98 27.59
CA GLY A 679 42.35 7.88 28.49
C GLY A 679 41.12 7.09 28.95
N THR A 680 40.09 6.98 28.10
CA THR A 680 38.83 6.30 28.41
C THR A 680 38.61 5.08 27.51
N GLU A 681 37.87 4.09 28.00
CA GLU A 681 37.40 2.96 27.19
C GLU A 681 35.99 2.54 27.58
N LYS A 682 35.26 1.95 26.63
CA LYS A 682 33.94 1.39 26.92
C LYS A 682 34.07 0.07 27.66
N LYS A 683 33.34 -0.05 28.78
CA LYS A 683 33.27 -1.28 29.58
C LYS A 683 32.25 -2.27 29.05
N GLU A 684 31.15 -1.78 28.48
CA GLU A 684 30.20 -2.62 27.76
C GLU A 684 30.80 -3.04 26.42
N LEU A 685 30.75 -4.34 26.14
CA LEU A 685 31.19 -4.96 24.89
C LEU A 685 29.98 -5.24 24.00
N SER A 686 30.20 -5.33 22.68
CA SER A 686 29.18 -5.67 21.70
C SER A 686 29.54 -6.94 20.96
N ILE A 687 28.57 -7.87 20.83
CA ILE A 687 28.78 -9.09 20.05
C ILE A 687 29.21 -8.78 18.61
N ARG A 688 28.68 -7.69 18.02
CA ARG A 688 29.02 -7.26 16.67
C ARG A 688 30.49 -6.86 16.54
N ARG A 689 30.96 -5.94 17.39
CA ARG A 689 32.36 -5.46 17.35
C ARG A 689 33.35 -6.61 17.58
N GLN A 690 33.09 -7.46 18.57
CA GLN A 690 33.90 -8.65 18.81
C GLN A 690 33.93 -9.58 17.59
N SER A 691 32.76 -9.84 16.98
CA SER A 691 32.63 -10.72 15.81
C SER A 691 33.41 -10.20 14.61
N GLU A 692 33.34 -8.89 14.35
CA GLU A 692 34.05 -8.23 13.25
C GLU A 692 35.58 -8.22 13.46
N GLY A 693 36.03 -8.10 14.72
CA GLY A 693 37.43 -8.27 15.09
C GLY A 693 37.92 -9.70 14.81
N VAL A 694 37.14 -10.71 15.23
CA VAL A 694 37.47 -12.12 14.97
C VAL A 694 37.48 -12.42 13.47
N TYR A 695 36.49 -11.91 12.72
CA TYR A 695 36.43 -12.02 11.26
C TYR A 695 37.72 -11.51 10.59
N ALA A 696 38.16 -10.30 10.95
CA ALA A 696 39.39 -9.72 10.41
C ALA A 696 40.62 -10.57 10.74
N MET A 697 40.73 -11.05 11.98
CA MET A 697 41.86 -11.85 12.42
C MET A 697 41.90 -13.24 11.78
N LEU A 698 40.75 -13.87 11.53
CA LEU A 698 40.70 -15.16 10.83
C LEU A 698 41.19 -15.03 9.39
N HIS A 699 40.83 -13.96 8.68
CA HIS A 699 41.40 -13.67 7.35
C HIS A 699 42.92 -13.47 7.40
N TYR A 700 43.42 -12.66 8.34
CA TYR A 700 44.86 -12.50 8.56
C TYR A 700 45.56 -13.83 8.81
N LEU A 701 45.07 -14.63 9.75
CA LEU A 701 45.64 -15.92 10.12
C LEU A 701 45.61 -16.93 8.97
N SER A 702 44.55 -16.92 8.16
CA SER A 702 44.45 -17.75 6.96
C SER A 702 45.46 -17.33 5.89
N PHE A 703 45.57 -16.04 5.62
CA PHE A 703 46.57 -15.50 4.70
C PHE A 703 48.00 -15.86 5.14
N GLU A 704 48.34 -15.65 6.41
CA GLU A 704 49.67 -15.96 6.95
C GLU A 704 50.00 -17.46 6.82
N LYS A 705 49.03 -18.32 7.16
CA LYS A 705 49.17 -19.78 7.05
C LYS A 705 49.40 -20.24 5.61
N GLN A 706 48.70 -19.66 4.63
CA GLN A 706 48.90 -19.94 3.20
C GLN A 706 50.30 -19.52 2.73
N HIS A 707 50.90 -18.52 3.38
CA HIS A 707 52.26 -18.06 3.10
C HIS A 707 53.32 -18.68 4.03
N GLY A 708 52.99 -19.79 4.71
CA GLY A 708 53.93 -20.56 5.53
C GLY A 708 54.30 -19.92 6.86
N ARG A 709 53.63 -18.83 7.27
CA ARG A 709 53.82 -18.17 8.57
C ARG A 709 52.76 -18.64 9.56
N ARG A 710 53.14 -18.76 10.84
CA ARG A 710 52.25 -19.23 11.92
C ARG A 710 52.29 -18.26 13.08
N HIS A 711 51.13 -18.07 13.72
CA HIS A 711 50.94 -17.11 14.81
C HIS A 711 50.18 -17.77 15.96
N ALA A 712 50.84 -18.67 16.69
CA ALA A 712 50.20 -19.49 17.72
C ALA A 712 49.49 -18.67 18.80
N GLU A 713 50.12 -17.58 19.27
CA GLU A 713 49.51 -16.72 20.29
C GLU A 713 48.22 -16.04 19.80
N TRP A 714 48.18 -15.64 18.53
CA TRP A 714 46.95 -15.13 17.92
C TRP A 714 45.90 -16.22 17.78
N GLU A 715 46.28 -17.41 17.31
CA GLU A 715 45.38 -18.56 17.20
C GLU A 715 44.73 -18.90 18.55
N ASP A 716 45.50 -18.87 19.64
CA ASP A 716 45.02 -19.12 21.00
C ASP A 716 44.03 -18.04 21.48
N LYS A 717 44.34 -16.75 21.26
CA LYS A 717 43.42 -15.66 21.62
C LYS A 717 42.12 -15.69 20.82
N ILE A 718 42.19 -15.99 19.52
CA ILE A 718 40.99 -16.09 18.67
C ILE A 718 40.15 -17.31 19.05
N ARG A 719 40.79 -18.43 19.40
CA ARG A 719 40.08 -19.60 19.93
C ARG A 719 39.35 -19.26 21.23
N HIS A 720 40.01 -18.58 22.17
CA HIS A 720 39.40 -18.13 23.42
C HIS A 720 38.16 -17.26 23.19
N LEU A 721 38.24 -16.31 22.25
CA LEU A 721 37.10 -15.48 21.86
C LEU A 721 35.93 -16.28 21.26
N LEU A 722 36.22 -17.25 20.40
CA LEU A 722 35.19 -18.12 19.83
C LEU A 722 34.55 -19.03 20.91
N ASP A 723 35.34 -19.54 21.85
CA ASP A 723 34.83 -20.29 23.00
C ASP A 723 33.98 -19.38 23.92
N ALA A 724 34.35 -18.11 24.08
CA ALA A 724 33.53 -17.12 24.78
C ALA A 724 32.19 -16.87 24.07
N PHE A 725 32.15 -16.89 22.72
CA PHE A 725 30.89 -16.83 21.98
C PHE A 725 30.02 -18.06 22.28
N LEU A 726 30.60 -19.26 22.36
CA LEU A 726 29.84 -20.46 22.74
C LEU A 726 29.20 -20.32 24.13
N HIS A 727 29.87 -19.63 25.06
CA HIS A 727 29.35 -19.37 26.40
C HIS A 727 28.25 -18.28 26.42
N LEU A 728 28.39 -17.25 25.58
CA LEU A 728 27.42 -16.15 25.47
C LEU A 728 26.12 -16.54 24.74
N GLN A 729 26.16 -17.55 23.87
CA GLN A 729 25.00 -17.94 23.07
C GLN A 729 23.88 -18.46 23.97
N LYS A 730 22.69 -17.90 23.82
CA LYS A 730 21.50 -18.31 24.57
C LYS A 730 20.92 -19.61 24.04
N GLU A 731 20.00 -20.18 24.82
CA GLU A 731 19.30 -21.43 24.46
C GLU A 731 18.51 -21.32 23.15
N ASP A 732 17.95 -20.15 22.85
CA ASP A 732 17.23 -19.86 21.61
C ASP A 732 18.15 -19.66 20.39
N GLY A 733 19.47 -19.74 20.57
CA GLY A 733 20.47 -19.55 19.53
C GLY A 733 20.90 -18.09 19.31
N SER A 734 20.27 -17.13 19.98
CA SER A 734 20.61 -15.71 19.88
C SER A 734 21.85 -15.33 20.69
N PHE A 735 22.40 -14.16 20.38
CA PHE A 735 23.42 -13.50 21.17
C PHE A 735 22.90 -12.18 21.75
N PRO A 736 23.27 -11.81 22.99
CA PRO A 736 22.98 -10.47 23.49
C PRO A 736 23.73 -9.43 22.66
N ARG A 737 23.06 -8.34 22.30
CA ARG A 737 23.68 -7.21 21.58
C ARG A 737 24.85 -6.61 22.37
N LYS A 738 24.73 -6.53 23.70
CA LYS A 738 25.77 -6.01 24.60
C LYS A 738 25.91 -6.81 25.89
N PHE A 739 27.14 -6.92 26.39
CA PHE A 739 27.50 -7.66 27.60
C PHE A 739 28.76 -7.07 28.26
N TYR A 740 29.03 -7.41 29.52
CA TYR A 740 30.29 -7.11 30.20
C TYR A 740 31.27 -8.28 30.12
N GLU A 741 32.55 -8.05 30.43
CA GLU A 741 33.59 -9.07 30.34
C GLU A 741 33.40 -10.29 31.27
N ASP A 742 32.54 -10.16 32.29
CA ASP A 742 32.11 -11.24 33.19
C ASP A 742 30.88 -12.01 32.68
N PHE A 743 30.50 -11.79 31.41
CA PHE A 743 29.35 -12.36 30.72
C PHE A 743 27.97 -11.85 31.17
N SER A 744 27.90 -10.87 32.07
CA SER A 744 26.62 -10.27 32.43
C SER A 744 26.04 -9.45 31.26
N VAL A 745 24.73 -9.64 31.01
CA VAL A 745 24.04 -9.07 29.85
C VAL A 745 23.63 -7.62 30.11
N VAL A 746 23.98 -6.73 29.18
CA VAL A 746 23.61 -5.30 29.21
C VAL A 746 22.39 -5.04 28.32
N ASP A 747 22.42 -5.58 27.10
CA ASP A 747 21.32 -5.51 26.15
C ASP A 747 21.05 -6.91 25.61
N ALA A 748 19.91 -7.47 26.01
CA ALA A 748 19.51 -8.82 25.66
C ALA A 748 18.95 -8.95 24.24
N SER A 749 18.76 -7.86 23.49
CA SER A 749 18.20 -7.91 22.14
C SER A 749 19.05 -8.79 21.21
N GLY A 750 18.37 -9.67 20.46
CA GLY A 750 19.03 -10.64 19.57
C GLY A 750 19.29 -10.12 18.15
N GLY A 751 19.03 -8.84 17.86
CA GLY A 751 19.12 -8.29 16.49
C GLY A 751 20.53 -8.33 15.88
N SER A 752 21.57 -8.28 16.72
CA SER A 752 22.99 -8.40 16.29
C SER A 752 23.49 -9.85 16.19
N THR A 753 22.66 -10.86 16.48
CA THR A 753 22.99 -12.30 16.36
C THR A 753 23.68 -12.69 15.04
N PRO A 754 23.23 -12.24 13.85
CA PRO A 754 23.82 -12.74 12.62
C PRO A 754 25.29 -12.36 12.45
N SER A 755 25.77 -11.28 13.08
CA SER A 755 27.18 -10.88 13.06
C SER A 755 28.14 -11.95 13.60
N ALA A 756 27.71 -12.75 14.58
CA ALA A 756 28.50 -13.84 15.16
C ALA A 756 28.59 -15.08 14.28
N THR A 757 27.68 -15.22 13.31
CA THR A 757 27.62 -16.41 12.43
C THR A 757 28.88 -16.54 11.57
N LEU A 758 29.32 -15.43 10.96
CA LEU A 758 30.48 -15.39 10.07
C LEU A 758 31.75 -15.91 10.77
N PRO A 759 32.21 -15.32 11.90
CA PRO A 759 33.40 -15.80 12.58
C PRO A 759 33.25 -17.23 13.14
N LEU A 760 32.06 -17.68 13.53
CA LEU A 760 31.83 -19.07 13.94
C LEU A 760 32.00 -20.06 12.78
N VAL A 761 31.45 -19.75 11.60
CA VAL A 761 31.63 -20.57 10.39
C VAL A 761 33.09 -20.57 9.95
N MET A 762 33.74 -19.40 9.94
CA MET A 762 35.15 -19.28 9.60
C MET A 762 36.04 -20.01 10.63
N GLY A 763 35.73 -19.90 11.92
CA GLY A 763 36.42 -20.60 13.00
C GLY A 763 36.29 -22.12 12.89
N TYR A 764 35.11 -22.63 12.53
CA TYR A 764 34.92 -24.04 12.19
C TYR A 764 35.84 -24.46 11.04
N LYS A 765 35.90 -23.68 9.95
CA LYS A 765 36.75 -24.01 8.81
C LYS A 765 38.23 -23.94 9.13
N TYR A 766 38.67 -22.95 9.91
CA TYR A 766 40.06 -22.73 10.23
C TYR A 766 40.60 -23.73 11.27
N PHE A 767 39.88 -23.92 12.37
CA PHE A 767 40.29 -24.77 13.50
C PHE A 767 39.77 -26.21 13.41
N LYS A 768 38.86 -26.50 12.48
CA LYS A 768 38.18 -27.80 12.31
C LYS A 768 37.40 -28.25 13.56
N ASP A 769 36.94 -27.30 14.38
CA ASP A 769 36.12 -27.56 15.57
C ASP A 769 34.62 -27.47 15.25
N LYS A 770 33.92 -28.60 15.37
CA LYS A 770 32.50 -28.73 15.03
C LYS A 770 31.58 -27.96 15.99
N ARG A 771 32.04 -27.60 17.18
CA ARG A 771 31.25 -26.82 18.15
C ARG A 771 30.87 -25.45 17.58
N TYR A 772 31.79 -24.81 16.85
CA TYR A 772 31.53 -23.51 16.24
C TYR A 772 30.49 -23.60 15.12
N LEU A 773 30.52 -24.64 14.28
CA LEU A 773 29.49 -24.84 13.27
C LEU A 773 28.13 -25.11 13.91
N ALA A 774 28.07 -25.90 14.98
CA ALA A 774 26.81 -26.14 15.69
C ALA A 774 26.23 -24.84 16.25
N ALA A 775 27.07 -23.97 16.84
CA ALA A 775 26.64 -22.66 17.31
C ALA A 775 26.18 -21.73 16.17
N ALA A 776 26.89 -21.73 15.04
CA ALA A 776 26.48 -20.98 13.85
C ALA A 776 25.15 -21.46 13.25
N LYS A 777 24.84 -22.76 13.32
CA LYS A 777 23.53 -23.27 12.87
C LYS A 777 22.41 -22.77 13.77
N ARG A 778 22.62 -22.75 15.10
CA ARG A 778 21.66 -22.19 16.06
C ARG A 778 21.39 -20.70 15.84
N THR A 779 22.37 -19.93 15.33
CA THR A 779 22.08 -18.53 14.96
C THR A 779 21.08 -18.49 13.81
N ALA A 780 21.24 -19.32 12.78
CA ALA A 780 20.31 -19.36 11.67
C ALA A 780 18.90 -19.83 12.06
N ASP A 781 18.79 -20.78 13.00
CA ASP A 781 17.48 -21.18 13.56
C ASP A 781 16.77 -19.98 14.22
N TYR A 782 17.50 -19.18 15.02
CA TYR A 782 16.98 -17.93 15.56
C TYR A 782 16.59 -16.93 14.46
N LEU A 783 17.47 -16.72 13.46
CA LEU A 783 17.21 -15.78 12.37
C LEU A 783 15.97 -16.15 11.58
N GLU A 784 15.79 -17.43 11.25
CA GLU A 784 14.61 -17.90 10.52
C GLU A 784 13.33 -17.53 11.27
N HIS A 785 13.24 -17.85 12.56
CA HIS A 785 12.02 -17.70 13.33
C HIS A 785 11.75 -16.26 13.78
N GLU A 786 12.77 -15.51 14.17
CA GLU A 786 12.60 -14.21 14.83
C GLU A 786 12.86 -13.00 13.92
N ILE A 787 13.65 -13.17 12.86
CA ILE A 787 14.07 -12.06 11.99
C ILE A 787 13.47 -12.21 10.59
N ILE A 788 13.76 -13.32 9.90
CA ILE A 788 13.46 -13.52 8.48
C ILE A 788 11.97 -13.82 8.26
N ALA A 789 11.39 -14.79 8.96
CA ALA A 789 9.98 -15.17 8.79
C ALA A 789 9.02 -14.05 9.22
N LYS A 790 9.44 -13.21 10.17
CA LYS A 790 8.65 -12.06 10.64
C LYS A 790 8.88 -10.80 9.81
N SER A 791 9.87 -10.80 8.91
CA SER A 791 10.41 -9.62 8.20
C SER A 791 10.90 -8.52 9.15
N ASP A 792 11.40 -8.87 10.32
CA ASP A 792 11.69 -7.96 11.44
C ASP A 792 13.20 -7.82 11.67
N TYR A 793 13.85 -7.01 10.85
CA TYR A 793 15.29 -6.82 10.84
C TYR A 793 15.68 -5.57 11.63
N PHE A 794 16.35 -5.71 12.77
CA PHE A 794 16.60 -4.60 13.68
C PHE A 794 17.90 -4.74 14.50
N SER A 795 18.32 -3.63 15.11
CA SER A 795 19.38 -3.55 16.11
C SER A 795 20.74 -4.12 15.68
N SER A 796 21.04 -4.12 14.38
CA SER A 796 22.40 -4.34 13.91
C SER A 796 23.15 -3.02 13.80
N THR A 797 22.50 -1.93 13.37
CA THR A 797 23.04 -0.57 13.50
C THR A 797 23.16 -0.21 15.00
N LEU A 798 24.39 -0.16 15.54
CA LEU A 798 24.60 -0.13 17.00
C LEU A 798 24.10 1.13 17.69
N ASP A 799 23.86 2.21 16.95
CA ASP A 799 23.36 3.49 17.42
C ASP A 799 21.89 3.76 17.04
N ALA A 800 21.18 2.75 16.50
CA ALA A 800 19.75 2.81 16.19
C ALA A 800 18.99 1.64 16.84
N ASN A 801 17.70 1.84 17.09
CA ASN A 801 16.78 0.87 17.69
C ASN A 801 15.51 0.72 16.84
N CYS A 802 15.65 0.66 15.51
CA CYS A 802 14.56 0.54 14.56
C CYS A 802 14.84 -0.56 13.54
N GLU A 803 13.91 -0.75 12.59
CA GLU A 803 14.19 -1.52 11.40
C GLU A 803 15.37 -0.92 10.61
N ASP A 804 16.37 -1.75 10.28
CA ASP A 804 17.61 -1.30 9.64
C ASP A 804 18.11 -2.27 8.54
N LYS A 805 18.78 -1.69 7.53
CA LYS A 805 19.38 -2.43 6.41
C LYS A 805 20.44 -3.41 6.89
N GLU A 806 21.28 -3.00 7.84
CA GLU A 806 22.45 -3.76 8.27
C GLU A 806 22.06 -5.12 8.86
N ALA A 807 20.95 -5.21 9.58
CA ALA A 807 20.42 -6.45 10.15
C ALA A 807 20.02 -7.44 9.04
N SER A 808 19.41 -6.97 7.97
CA SER A 808 19.07 -7.80 6.82
C SER A 808 20.29 -8.22 6.00
N LEU A 809 21.27 -7.33 5.85
CA LEU A 809 22.53 -7.65 5.18
C LEU A 809 23.29 -8.73 5.96
N TYR A 810 23.39 -8.60 7.28
CA TYR A 810 24.01 -9.62 8.12
C TYR A 810 23.24 -10.95 8.10
N ALA A 811 21.90 -10.93 8.09
CA ALA A 811 21.12 -12.15 7.98
C ALA A 811 21.36 -12.87 6.64
N ALA A 812 21.42 -12.11 5.53
CA ALA A 812 21.74 -12.64 4.21
C ALA A 812 23.17 -13.22 4.15
N THR A 813 24.17 -12.50 4.66
CA THR A 813 25.57 -12.99 4.68
C THR A 813 25.76 -14.18 5.62
N ALA A 814 25.12 -14.20 6.79
CA ALA A 814 25.17 -15.31 7.74
C ALA A 814 24.65 -16.62 7.11
N THR A 815 23.48 -16.56 6.46
CA THR A 815 22.86 -17.72 5.81
C THR A 815 23.60 -18.11 4.53
N TYR A 816 24.18 -17.15 3.80
CA TYR A 816 25.13 -17.42 2.72
C TYR A 816 26.37 -18.21 3.19
N TYR A 817 27.02 -17.81 4.29
CA TYR A 817 28.19 -18.52 4.84
C TYR A 817 27.83 -19.97 5.23
N LEU A 818 26.66 -20.17 5.84
CA LEU A 818 26.17 -21.51 6.17
C LEU A 818 25.88 -22.34 4.90
N ALA A 819 25.29 -21.74 3.87
CA ALA A 819 25.06 -22.41 2.59
C ALA A 819 26.38 -22.85 1.92
N LEU A 820 27.45 -22.05 2.04
CA LEU A 820 28.76 -22.38 1.49
C LEU A 820 29.46 -23.55 2.19
N VAL A 821 29.10 -23.86 3.44
CA VAL A 821 29.74 -24.94 4.23
C VAL A 821 28.86 -26.17 4.44
N THR A 822 27.65 -26.16 3.90
CA THR A 822 26.67 -27.26 3.99
C THR A 822 26.35 -27.84 2.60
N SER A 823 25.54 -28.90 2.55
CA SER A 823 25.20 -29.59 1.30
C SER A 823 23.77 -30.13 1.32
N GLY A 824 23.26 -30.56 0.15
CA GLY A 824 21.92 -31.12 0.02
C GLY A 824 20.81 -30.18 0.50
N ASN A 825 19.82 -30.73 1.20
CA ASN A 825 18.65 -29.98 1.68
C ASN A 825 19.01 -28.85 2.66
N GLU A 826 20.05 -29.04 3.47
CA GLU A 826 20.51 -28.02 4.42
C GLU A 826 21.05 -26.78 3.68
N ARG A 827 21.84 -26.98 2.62
CA ARG A 827 22.31 -25.89 1.75
C ARG A 827 21.14 -25.17 1.08
N LEU A 828 20.17 -25.91 0.56
CA LEU A 828 18.98 -25.32 -0.09
C LEU A 828 18.14 -24.50 0.89
N HIS A 829 18.01 -24.97 2.13
CA HIS A 829 17.34 -24.26 3.19
C HIS A 829 18.02 -22.91 3.50
N TYR A 830 19.33 -22.90 3.73
CA TYR A 830 20.06 -21.65 3.96
C TYR A 830 20.07 -20.72 2.74
N ALA A 831 20.12 -21.28 1.53
CA ALA A 831 19.96 -20.49 0.31
C ALA A 831 18.59 -19.79 0.22
N LYS A 832 17.53 -20.42 0.73
CA LYS A 832 16.18 -19.82 0.78
C LYS A 832 16.15 -18.66 1.78
N LEU A 833 16.68 -18.87 2.98
CA LEU A 833 16.76 -17.81 4.00
C LEU A 833 17.60 -16.63 3.51
N CYS A 834 18.73 -16.90 2.84
CA CYS A 834 19.57 -15.89 2.22
C CYS A 834 18.81 -15.07 1.19
N ARG A 835 18.05 -15.72 0.29
CA ARG A 835 17.22 -15.04 -0.71
C ARG A 835 16.18 -14.12 -0.06
N THR A 836 15.46 -14.59 0.95
CA THR A 836 14.44 -13.78 1.64
C THR A 836 15.04 -12.57 2.34
N ALA A 837 16.16 -12.74 3.04
CA ALA A 837 16.88 -11.63 3.68
C ALA A 837 17.46 -10.64 2.65
N ALA A 838 17.93 -11.13 1.50
CA ALA A 838 18.47 -10.29 0.44
C ALA A 838 17.42 -9.36 -0.19
N TYR A 839 16.18 -9.81 -0.41
CA TYR A 839 15.12 -8.90 -0.89
C TYR A 839 14.79 -7.80 0.11
N PHE A 840 14.77 -8.13 1.42
CA PHE A 840 14.61 -7.09 2.43
C PHE A 840 15.77 -6.11 2.37
N ALA A 841 17.03 -6.56 2.32
CA ALA A 841 18.19 -5.67 2.17
C ALA A 841 18.09 -4.79 0.91
N LEU A 842 17.76 -5.40 -0.24
CA LEU A 842 17.58 -4.72 -1.53
C LEU A 842 16.47 -3.66 -1.51
N SER A 843 15.45 -3.83 -0.67
CA SER A 843 14.40 -2.82 -0.50
C SER A 843 14.88 -1.50 0.10
N TRP A 844 16.09 -1.46 0.67
CA TRP A 844 16.76 -0.24 1.13
C TRP A 844 17.65 0.40 0.07
N TYR A 845 17.94 -0.29 -1.04
CA TYR A 845 18.78 0.23 -2.12
C TYR A 845 17.94 0.99 -3.15
N TYR A 846 18.36 2.20 -3.47
CA TYR A 846 17.67 3.06 -4.43
C TYR A 846 17.66 2.41 -5.82
N LEU A 847 16.48 2.36 -6.44
CA LEU A 847 16.28 1.89 -7.81
C LEU A 847 16.25 3.04 -8.84
N TRP A 848 16.31 4.27 -8.37
CA TRP A 848 16.16 5.50 -9.16
C TRP A 848 17.13 6.57 -8.68
N ASP A 849 17.29 7.63 -9.47
CA ASP A 849 18.16 8.75 -9.11
C ASP A 849 17.36 9.92 -8.53
N VAL A 850 17.51 10.14 -7.23
CA VAL A 850 17.00 11.32 -6.53
C VAL A 850 17.55 12.60 -7.18
N PRO A 851 16.67 13.55 -7.58
CA PRO A 851 17.09 14.81 -8.15
C PRO A 851 17.60 15.78 -7.08
N PHE A 852 18.53 16.66 -7.48
CA PHE A 852 19.11 17.71 -6.64
C PHE A 852 18.85 19.08 -7.27
N ALA A 853 18.66 20.09 -6.43
CA ALA A 853 18.60 21.49 -6.86
C ALA A 853 20.02 22.00 -7.18
N LYS A 854 20.13 22.94 -8.13
CA LYS A 854 21.42 23.57 -8.47
C LYS A 854 22.08 24.21 -7.24
N GLY A 855 23.37 23.98 -7.04
CA GLY A 855 24.13 24.45 -5.87
C GLY A 855 24.21 23.43 -4.73
N GLN A 856 23.53 22.29 -4.86
CA GLN A 856 23.75 21.13 -4.01
C GLN A 856 24.94 20.33 -4.56
N MET A 857 26.06 20.32 -3.82
CA MET A 857 27.35 19.80 -4.30
C MET A 857 27.24 18.39 -4.91
N LEU A 858 26.54 17.47 -4.26
CA LEU A 858 26.35 16.10 -4.78
C LEU A 858 25.66 16.07 -6.14
N GLY A 859 24.67 16.94 -6.35
CA GLY A 859 24.01 17.12 -7.64
C GLY A 859 24.92 17.75 -8.69
N ASP A 860 25.66 18.79 -8.30
CA ASP A 860 26.57 19.52 -9.19
C ASP A 860 27.75 18.65 -9.68
N ILE A 861 28.19 17.66 -8.89
CA ILE A 861 29.19 16.65 -9.31
C ILE A 861 28.56 15.42 -10.00
N GLY A 862 27.24 15.42 -10.19
CA GLY A 862 26.54 14.41 -10.99
C GLY A 862 26.23 13.08 -10.28
N LEU A 863 26.13 13.05 -8.94
CA LEU A 863 25.82 11.84 -8.19
C LEU A 863 24.52 11.18 -8.69
N LYS A 864 24.61 9.88 -8.98
CA LYS A 864 23.50 8.96 -9.23
C LYS A 864 23.26 8.12 -7.99
N THR A 865 22.07 8.21 -7.41
CA THR A 865 21.74 7.55 -6.14
C THR A 865 21.28 6.12 -6.31
N ARG A 866 20.90 5.67 -7.51
CA ARG A 866 20.60 4.25 -7.76
C ARG A 866 21.77 3.36 -7.35
N GLY A 867 21.49 2.24 -6.69
CA GLY A 867 22.51 1.34 -6.12
C GLY A 867 23.10 1.78 -4.78
N TRP A 868 22.72 2.93 -4.23
CA TRP A 868 23.07 3.31 -2.87
C TRP A 868 22.02 2.85 -1.86
N GLY A 869 22.46 2.40 -0.68
CA GLY A 869 21.57 1.86 0.36
C GLY A 869 21.30 2.85 1.48
N ASN A 870 20.03 3.08 1.79
CA ASN A 870 19.61 3.80 3.00
C ASN A 870 19.94 2.98 4.26
N VAL A 871 20.13 3.62 5.41
CA VAL A 871 20.66 2.94 6.62
C VAL A 871 19.54 2.36 7.49
N SER A 872 18.68 3.23 8.00
CA SER A 872 17.60 2.86 8.92
C SER A 872 16.52 3.94 8.94
N VAL A 873 15.40 3.66 9.60
CA VAL A 873 14.34 4.67 9.80
C VAL A 873 14.88 5.89 10.56
N GLU A 874 15.81 5.68 11.50
CA GLU A 874 16.43 6.76 12.26
C GLU A 874 17.50 7.53 11.46
N ASN A 875 18.24 6.84 10.60
CA ASN A 875 19.37 7.38 9.83
C ASN A 875 19.02 7.42 8.33
N ASN A 876 18.23 8.40 7.90
CA ASN A 876 17.68 8.47 6.53
C ASN A 876 18.66 9.09 5.50
N HIS A 877 19.92 8.66 5.53
CA HIS A 877 20.95 8.98 4.53
C HIS A 877 21.40 7.71 3.80
N ILE A 878 22.06 7.86 2.66
CA ILE A 878 22.72 6.73 2.00
C ILE A 878 24.17 6.59 2.43
N ASP A 879 24.65 5.35 2.44
CA ASP A 879 26.03 5.01 2.76
C ASP A 879 26.56 3.83 1.93
N VAL A 880 27.81 3.45 2.20
CA VAL A 880 28.50 2.36 1.49
C VAL A 880 28.51 1.05 2.29
N PHE A 881 27.57 0.81 3.20
CA PHE A 881 27.53 -0.46 3.95
C PHE A 881 27.06 -1.59 3.02
N VAL A 882 28.02 -2.29 2.41
CA VAL A 882 27.79 -3.31 1.37
C VAL A 882 28.68 -4.54 1.55
N PHE A 883 29.98 -4.38 1.83
CA PHE A 883 30.93 -5.48 2.00
C PHE A 883 30.80 -6.52 0.86
N GLU A 884 30.59 -7.79 1.21
CA GLU A 884 30.45 -8.93 0.29
C GLU A 884 29.03 -9.12 -0.25
N PHE A 885 28.08 -8.21 0.03
CA PHE A 885 26.69 -8.37 -0.38
C PHE A 885 26.53 -8.47 -1.90
N ALA A 886 27.34 -7.76 -2.70
CA ALA A 886 27.32 -7.92 -4.16
C ALA A 886 27.67 -9.36 -4.60
N ASP A 887 28.57 -10.04 -3.90
CA ASP A 887 28.87 -11.45 -4.18
C ASP A 887 27.73 -12.37 -3.74
N VAL A 888 27.06 -12.05 -2.62
CA VAL A 888 25.83 -12.76 -2.20
C VAL A 888 24.76 -12.67 -3.30
N LEU A 889 24.56 -11.48 -3.86
CA LEU A 889 23.59 -11.26 -4.94
C LEU A 889 23.96 -12.04 -6.21
N ARG A 890 25.22 -11.99 -6.64
CA ARG A 890 25.69 -12.78 -7.80
C ARG A 890 25.51 -14.28 -7.56
N TRP A 891 25.83 -14.76 -6.37
CA TRP A 891 25.60 -16.15 -5.99
C TRP A 891 24.10 -16.51 -6.03
N LEU A 892 23.22 -15.66 -5.48
CA LEU A 892 21.77 -15.87 -5.54
C LEU A 892 21.24 -15.87 -6.98
N SER A 893 21.77 -15.01 -7.85
CA SER A 893 21.44 -15.02 -9.27
C SER A 893 21.69 -16.38 -9.90
N GLU A 894 22.86 -16.97 -9.64
CA GLU A 894 23.20 -18.31 -10.13
C GLU A 894 22.32 -19.39 -9.48
N GLN A 895 22.06 -19.31 -8.17
CA GLN A 895 21.26 -20.31 -7.46
C GLN A 895 19.81 -20.36 -7.91
N TYR A 896 19.21 -19.22 -8.26
CA TYR A 896 17.79 -19.10 -8.57
C TYR A 896 17.49 -18.75 -10.03
N SER A 897 18.52 -18.59 -10.88
CA SER A 897 18.38 -18.17 -12.28
C SER A 897 17.61 -16.86 -12.43
N ASP A 898 17.85 -15.93 -11.52
CA ASP A 898 17.22 -14.61 -11.49
C ASP A 898 18.28 -13.53 -11.77
N SER A 899 18.24 -12.93 -12.95
CA SER A 899 19.29 -12.00 -13.40
C SER A 899 19.27 -10.68 -12.65
N ARG A 900 18.12 -10.28 -12.09
CA ARG A 900 17.95 -9.01 -11.36
C ARG A 900 18.93 -8.87 -10.20
N PHE A 901 19.29 -9.97 -9.54
CA PHE A 901 20.29 -9.95 -8.48
C PHE A 901 21.69 -9.60 -9.00
N ALA A 902 22.16 -10.24 -10.08
CA ALA A 902 23.47 -9.96 -10.66
C ALA A 902 23.52 -8.55 -11.28
N GLU A 903 22.46 -8.15 -11.99
CA GLU A 903 22.34 -6.80 -12.55
C GLU A 903 22.36 -5.73 -11.46
N MET A 904 21.59 -5.90 -10.38
CA MET A 904 21.61 -4.97 -9.25
C MET A 904 22.95 -4.98 -8.52
N ALA A 905 23.63 -6.12 -8.42
CA ALA A 905 25.00 -6.19 -7.89
C ALA A 905 25.95 -5.32 -8.71
N ASP A 906 25.80 -5.27 -10.04
CA ASP A 906 26.62 -4.44 -10.92
C ASP A 906 26.27 -2.94 -10.81
N VAL A 907 24.98 -2.61 -10.61
CA VAL A 907 24.56 -1.25 -10.27
C VAL A 907 25.25 -0.80 -8.97
N ILE A 908 25.14 -1.57 -7.88
CA ILE A 908 25.80 -1.27 -6.60
C ILE A 908 27.32 -1.13 -6.80
N PHE A 909 27.94 -2.11 -7.46
CA PHE A 909 29.39 -2.15 -7.69
C PHE A 909 29.93 -0.93 -8.44
N THR A 910 29.15 -0.38 -9.38
CA THR A 910 29.53 0.83 -10.11
C THR A 910 29.21 2.11 -9.33
N SER A 911 28.05 2.19 -8.67
CA SER A 911 27.62 3.35 -7.91
C SER A 911 28.56 3.71 -6.76
N MET A 912 29.14 2.71 -6.09
CA MET A 912 30.07 2.87 -4.97
C MET A 912 31.45 3.46 -5.34
N ARG A 913 31.69 3.82 -6.61
CA ARG A 913 32.94 4.48 -7.06
C ARG A 913 32.80 6.00 -7.26
N GLN A 914 31.57 6.52 -7.27
CA GLN A 914 31.29 7.90 -7.68
C GLN A 914 31.94 8.95 -6.77
N LEU A 915 31.96 8.70 -5.46
CA LEU A 915 32.41 9.66 -4.45
C LEU A 915 33.83 9.39 -3.95
N LEU A 916 34.63 8.61 -4.69
CA LEU A 916 36.02 8.35 -4.35
C LEU A 916 36.84 9.66 -4.36
N PRO A 917 37.38 10.11 -3.22
CA PRO A 917 38.19 11.32 -3.22
C PRO A 917 39.57 11.02 -3.79
N PHE A 918 39.87 11.64 -4.94
CA PHE A 918 41.21 11.63 -5.54
C PHE A 918 41.63 13.05 -5.94
N GLU A 919 42.88 13.21 -6.35
CA GLU A 919 43.43 14.52 -6.70
C GLU A 919 42.67 15.14 -7.88
N GLY A 920 42.10 16.33 -7.68
CA GLY A 920 41.21 17.00 -8.66
C GLY A 920 39.72 16.61 -8.56
N HIS A 921 39.37 15.60 -7.76
CA HIS A 921 37.99 15.15 -7.52
C HIS A 921 37.79 14.76 -6.05
N LEU A 922 37.99 15.74 -5.17
CA LEU A 922 37.96 15.51 -3.73
C LEU A 922 36.57 15.32 -3.13
N CYS A 923 35.51 15.58 -3.92
CA CYS A 923 34.12 15.36 -3.50
C CYS A 923 33.77 16.00 -2.15
N GLY A 924 34.34 17.16 -1.79
CA GLY A 924 34.11 17.81 -0.50
C GLY A 924 34.94 17.27 0.67
N VAL A 925 35.82 16.29 0.47
CA VAL A 925 36.71 15.71 1.48
C VAL A 925 38.13 16.25 1.36
N ALA A 926 38.80 16.58 2.46
CA ALA A 926 40.10 17.24 2.43
C ALA A 926 41.27 16.39 1.87
N ARG A 927 41.15 15.06 1.86
CA ARG A 927 42.26 14.16 1.52
C ARG A 927 41.84 13.00 0.61
N PRO A 928 42.69 12.65 -0.38
CA PRO A 928 42.50 11.43 -1.15
C PRO A 928 42.48 10.15 -0.29
N GLY A 929 41.62 9.22 -0.67
CA GLY A 929 41.50 7.90 -0.01
C GLY A 929 40.57 7.85 1.20
N TYR A 930 40.09 9.00 1.71
CA TYR A 930 39.13 9.07 2.83
C TYR A 930 37.70 9.07 2.31
N TYR A 931 37.14 7.91 2.00
CA TYR A 931 35.81 7.84 1.39
C TYR A 931 34.72 8.42 2.30
N PRO A 932 33.81 9.28 1.80
CA PRO A 932 32.81 9.97 2.61
C PRO A 932 31.79 9.03 3.25
N GLU A 933 31.15 9.50 4.31
CA GLU A 933 30.04 8.86 5.03
C GLU A 933 28.86 9.85 5.09
N VAL A 934 27.68 9.37 5.49
CA VAL A 934 26.51 10.23 5.74
C VAL A 934 26.18 11.10 4.52
N VAL A 935 25.94 10.44 3.39
CA VAL A 935 25.62 11.13 2.13
C VAL A 935 24.15 11.56 2.17
N GLN A 936 23.91 12.86 2.35
CA GLN A 936 22.57 13.41 2.57
C GLN A 936 21.89 13.66 1.21
N HIS A 937 21.18 12.66 0.70
CA HIS A 937 20.46 12.73 -0.58
C HIS A 937 19.01 13.19 -0.45
N THR A 938 18.45 13.24 0.76
CA THR A 938 17.09 13.70 1.07
C THR A 938 17.13 15.00 1.85
N SER A 939 15.97 15.63 2.08
CA SER A 939 15.81 16.78 2.99
C SER A 939 16.12 16.48 4.47
N TRP A 940 16.66 15.29 4.78
CA TRP A 940 17.28 14.97 6.06
C TRP A 940 18.59 15.75 6.26
N ASP A 941 18.81 16.21 7.47
CA ASP A 941 19.93 17.10 7.82
C ASP A 941 20.65 16.57 9.05
N TYR A 942 21.81 15.94 8.87
CA TYR A 942 22.59 15.40 9.99
C TYR A 942 23.34 16.48 10.80
N GLY A 943 23.04 17.77 10.57
CA GLY A 943 23.62 18.90 11.29
C GLY A 943 24.53 19.77 10.45
N HIS A 944 24.69 19.48 9.15
CA HIS A 944 25.53 20.25 8.24
C HIS A 944 24.96 20.30 6.81
N ASN A 945 24.56 21.50 6.37
CA ASN A 945 24.09 21.87 5.02
C ASN A 945 22.88 21.10 4.41
N GLY A 946 22.41 20.01 5.01
CA GLY A 946 21.25 19.23 4.54
C GLY A 946 21.45 18.54 3.18
N LYS A 947 20.35 18.27 2.48
CA LYS A 947 20.32 17.62 1.16
C LYS A 947 21.40 18.18 0.23
N GLY A 948 22.18 17.29 -0.39
CA GLY A 948 23.23 17.63 -1.35
C GLY A 948 24.65 17.67 -0.78
N PHE A 949 24.85 17.31 0.48
CA PHE A 949 26.12 17.43 1.20
C PHE A 949 26.36 16.25 2.15
N TYR A 950 27.45 16.29 2.90
CA TYR A 950 27.73 15.35 4.00
C TYR A 950 27.69 16.07 5.33
N ASN A 951 27.74 15.27 6.40
CA ASN A 951 28.06 15.78 7.71
C ASN A 951 29.52 16.28 7.80
N ASP A 952 29.83 17.11 8.79
CA ASP A 952 31.19 17.61 9.05
C ASP A 952 32.09 16.57 9.74
N ILE A 953 31.50 15.56 10.37
CA ILE A 953 32.16 14.41 11.01
C ILE A 953 31.74 13.13 10.29
N PHE A 954 32.72 12.28 9.99
CA PHE A 954 32.55 11.02 9.30
C PHE A 954 33.51 9.94 9.84
N ALA A 955 33.29 8.70 9.43
CA ALA A 955 34.06 7.54 9.83
C ALA A 955 34.66 6.80 8.62
N PRO A 956 35.79 7.26 8.08
CA PRO A 956 36.43 6.66 6.92
C PRO A 956 36.93 5.23 7.18
N GLY A 957 37.07 4.81 8.43
CA GLY A 957 37.53 3.47 8.79
C GLY A 957 36.65 2.39 8.18
N TRP A 958 35.35 2.46 8.41
CA TRP A 958 34.45 1.43 7.90
C TRP A 958 34.08 1.63 6.42
N THR A 959 34.00 2.87 5.92
CA THR A 959 33.67 3.11 4.51
C THR A 959 34.76 2.54 3.61
N VAL A 960 36.04 2.76 3.95
CA VAL A 960 37.18 2.17 3.26
C VAL A 960 37.15 0.64 3.36
N ALA A 961 36.89 0.08 4.55
CA ALA A 961 36.83 -1.37 4.75
C ALA A 961 35.73 -2.03 3.90
N SER A 962 34.54 -1.45 3.88
CA SER A 962 33.39 -1.96 3.13
C SER A 962 33.65 -1.97 1.62
N LEU A 963 34.17 -0.86 1.09
CA LEU A 963 34.54 -0.77 -0.32
C LEU A 963 35.68 -1.72 -0.69
N TRP A 964 36.66 -1.88 0.20
CA TRP A 964 37.77 -2.79 -0.05
C TRP A 964 37.31 -4.24 -0.21
N GLU A 965 36.33 -4.66 0.61
CA GLU A 965 35.69 -5.98 0.52
C GLU A 965 34.85 -6.11 -0.76
N LEU A 966 34.02 -5.11 -1.09
CA LEU A 966 33.26 -5.07 -2.34
C LEU A 966 34.15 -5.29 -3.57
N TYR A 967 35.32 -4.65 -3.58
CA TYR A 967 36.30 -4.71 -4.66
C TYR A 967 37.32 -5.86 -4.51
N THR A 968 37.05 -6.84 -3.65
CA THR A 968 37.83 -8.08 -3.52
C THR A 968 36.92 -9.30 -3.64
N PRO A 969 36.28 -9.51 -4.81
CA PRO A 969 35.24 -10.53 -4.96
C PRO A 969 35.72 -11.96 -4.71
N GLY A 970 34.81 -12.77 -4.18
CA GLY A 970 34.99 -14.18 -3.87
C GLY A 970 35.85 -14.46 -2.63
N ARG A 971 36.12 -13.45 -1.78
CA ARG A 971 36.96 -13.63 -0.58
C ARG A 971 36.38 -14.67 0.38
N ALA A 972 35.08 -14.62 0.66
CA ALA A 972 34.39 -15.60 1.50
C ALA A 972 34.50 -17.03 0.97
N GLU A 973 34.22 -17.22 -0.32
CA GLU A 973 34.25 -18.54 -0.97
C GLU A 973 35.67 -19.12 -0.98
N LYS A 974 36.67 -18.30 -1.26
CA LYS A 974 38.09 -18.69 -1.22
C LYS A 974 38.51 -19.10 0.18
N PHE A 975 38.05 -18.39 1.22
CA PHE A 975 38.32 -18.75 2.61
C PHE A 975 37.68 -20.10 2.96
N LEU A 976 36.40 -20.30 2.64
CA LEU A 976 35.61 -21.45 3.10
C LEU A 976 35.85 -22.74 2.30
N LYS A 977 36.49 -22.65 1.12
CA LYS A 977 36.96 -23.80 0.32
C LYS A 977 38.23 -24.47 0.89
N GLN A 978 38.95 -23.82 1.81
CA GLN A 978 40.14 -24.35 2.50
C GLN A 978 39.78 -25.29 3.67
#